data_AF-A0AB34QRI0-F1
#
_entry.id   AF-A0AB34QRI0-F1
#
_cell.length_a   1.000
_cell.length_b   1.000
_cell.length_c   1.000
_cell.angle_alpha   90.00
_cell.angle_beta   90.00
_cell.angle_gamma   90.00
#
_symmetry.space_group_name_H-M   'P 1'
#
loop_
_entity.id
_entity.type
_entity.pdbx_description
1 polymer ?
#
loop_
_entity_poly.entity_id
_entity_poly.type
_entity_poly.pdbx_seq_one_letter_code
_entity_poly.pdbx_strand_id
1 'polypeptide(L)'
;MSTFLFLGGEKFLMIRKRSFKSIVLLMIVVMFSVFPNAEATEGGVKTFGINYDGYLEMNGEILYMSVDGKREKATLEGLIQNGDKDQELLLESDIEENDKGVLSFIFSFFATGKAKAAAPKIEYKGAINYRGSVVGDFRVDGKQAFCFQHSKASPPTGSKYKESVPYDNEKVQRALYYGWGGQGNIFKDRKQGIVITSLILDRLYSNGDSGKNLPSYEKLWDLVLNGKDLNRKVRFTNTKLSVAVKGNKQVSETTKLNADKENYVTVSVPNGITLVNETSGKKVTEGKMKVYGEQKIHLEADLDKKYNYSTGKLGSNMKIFQPLITKPSGGNTQVLGYGDWFTDPNNTTSFTAVFKVRQKKINVQHIDKYSGGVLEKESYTRNIGSSYSFAPKAITKGKEKFIPVDRKEKAGTLGNKDVTIKFYYSLERSVTVNYYDNRTGDRIKETKKYKKVRGENYSEKHPTIKDGEYTYRYVKTTGDKESGTIGGKNIVINYHYDKPLAKLSFDKLQIYTAQWEKGLPVKVFLSKELNYNSSLKDMADKKITVALYRGTTKVTSKTYTAKELPKKIDMRIPAKYLKVNDKALYTLKFTNFNKNDFKIDAAASELSTDGYAASEKTIKASSSNGKELSYKGVVMTEKTPTTGKVYYETLTFPLAKIEKKKTGYGTKREIDLLYENEIGSSIKPSFDFEVPTRLVDSYLSYKKSGDNSMITMEQTKATNKKQGETSVYDLVYELPHINVERHTGNLFSDQQVNDKDKRISYELIDGGRKFYTPIWSDLGNYETKIKSKPMGVNLIKTEVTEQLELYASMYAHMDSKTIDQDEVLLKPVYASDPFPNGLPEGWTKKDLDWVMSN
;
A
#
# COMPACT_ATOMS: atom_id res chain seq x y z
N MET A 1 31.56 -15.86 41.68
CA MET A 1 30.40 -16.30 42.49
C MET A 1 29.15 -16.12 41.63
N SER A 2 28.38 -17.16 41.31
CA SER A 2 28.47 -18.55 41.79
C SER A 2 28.16 -19.61 40.71
N THR A 3 28.78 -20.77 40.91
CA THR A 3 28.72 -22.05 40.16
C THR A 3 27.32 -22.71 40.35
N PHE A 4 26.77 -23.64 39.54
CA PHE A 4 27.25 -24.90 38.92
C PHE A 4 26.65 -25.10 37.50
N LEU A 5 27.35 -25.65 36.49
CA LEU A 5 27.48 -27.07 36.08
C LEU A 5 26.12 -27.77 35.84
N PHE A 6 25.90 -28.61 34.80
CA PHE A 6 26.79 -29.39 33.90
C PHE A 6 26.00 -29.74 32.58
N LEU A 7 26.45 -30.43 31.50
CA LEU A 7 27.69 -31.09 31.03
C LEU A 7 27.63 -31.25 29.48
N GLY A 8 28.73 -31.02 28.73
CA GLY A 8 28.91 -31.42 27.31
C GLY A 8 28.28 -30.51 26.24
N GLY A 9 28.86 -30.28 25.05
CA GLY A 9 30.09 -30.78 24.41
C GLY A 9 29.80 -31.25 22.97
N GLU A 10 30.45 -30.79 21.88
CA GLU A 10 31.58 -29.87 21.69
C GLU A 10 31.38 -28.92 20.46
N LYS A 11 32.45 -28.26 19.97
CA LYS A 11 32.48 -27.28 18.84
C LYS A 11 33.75 -27.47 17.97
N PHE A 12 33.91 -26.62 16.94
CA PHE A 12 35.11 -26.35 16.08
C PHE A 12 35.21 -27.17 14.77
N LEU A 13 35.74 -26.66 13.63
CA LEU A 13 35.88 -25.27 13.12
C LEU A 13 36.05 -25.27 11.56
N MET A 14 36.14 -24.09 10.95
CA MET A 14 36.21 -23.79 9.52
C MET A 14 37.61 -23.76 8.84
N ILE A 15 37.71 -24.37 7.65
CA ILE A 15 38.19 -23.77 6.36
C ILE A 15 39.73 -23.53 6.08
N ARG A 16 40.22 -24.19 5.00
CA ARG A 16 41.41 -23.88 4.11
C ARG A 16 42.82 -24.12 4.73
N LYS A 17 43.92 -24.30 3.97
CA LYS A 17 44.28 -23.95 2.55
C LYS A 17 45.30 -24.97 1.93
N ARG A 18 45.70 -24.79 0.66
CA ARG A 18 46.63 -25.67 -0.14
C ARG A 18 48.13 -25.43 0.14
N SER A 19 49.03 -26.43 -0.05
CA SER A 19 49.99 -26.51 -1.21
C SER A 19 51.17 -27.54 -1.14
N PHE A 20 51.33 -28.34 -2.22
CA PHE A 20 52.58 -28.76 -2.94
C PHE A 20 53.89 -29.31 -2.28
N LYS A 21 54.21 -30.59 -2.63
CA LYS A 21 55.49 -31.21 -3.12
C LYS A 21 56.88 -30.90 -2.52
N SER A 22 57.70 -31.97 -2.34
CA SER A 22 59.08 -32.13 -2.89
C SER A 22 59.68 -33.55 -2.76
N ILE A 23 60.40 -34.02 -3.82
CA ILE A 23 61.71 -34.74 -3.87
C ILE A 23 61.95 -36.04 -3.03
N VAL A 24 62.78 -37.07 -3.39
CA VAL A 24 63.05 -37.89 -4.62
C VAL A 24 64.27 -38.85 -4.38
N LEU A 25 64.14 -40.15 -4.78
CA LEU A 25 65.19 -41.17 -5.13
C LEU A 25 65.95 -42.07 -4.09
N LEU A 26 66.04 -43.37 -4.47
CA LEU A 26 67.20 -44.32 -4.46
C LEU A 26 67.56 -45.21 -3.23
N MET A 27 67.34 -46.53 -3.33
CA MET A 27 68.42 -47.54 -3.58
C MET A 27 67.93 -49.00 -3.76
N ILE A 28 68.75 -49.82 -4.43
CA ILE A 28 68.63 -51.28 -4.66
C ILE A 28 70.01 -51.89 -4.41
N VAL A 29 70.16 -52.96 -3.59
CA VAL A 29 71.13 -54.09 -3.80
C VAL A 29 70.78 -55.32 -2.93
N VAL A 30 71.23 -56.51 -3.37
CA VAL A 30 71.42 -57.81 -2.67
C VAL A 30 70.22 -58.78 -2.60
N MET A 31 70.55 -60.07 -2.77
CA MET A 31 69.75 -61.17 -3.29
C MET A 31 69.93 -62.42 -2.41
N PHE A 32 69.07 -63.44 -2.60
CA PHE A 32 69.23 -64.86 -2.23
C PHE A 32 69.34 -65.32 -0.76
N SER A 33 68.30 -66.02 -0.30
CA SER A 33 68.31 -67.34 0.38
C SER A 33 66.84 -67.68 0.77
N VAL A 34 66.30 -68.91 0.77
CA VAL A 34 66.76 -70.28 0.45
C VAL A 34 65.64 -71.00 -0.35
N PHE A 35 65.98 -71.84 -1.34
CA PHE A 35 65.08 -72.90 -1.86
C PHE A 35 65.48 -74.27 -1.29
N PRO A 36 64.52 -75.12 -0.92
CA PRO A 36 64.66 -76.57 -0.97
C PRO A 36 64.02 -77.15 -2.25
N ASN A 37 64.79 -78.01 -2.93
CA ASN A 37 64.48 -78.73 -4.18
C ASN A 37 63.14 -79.52 -4.13
N ALA A 38 62.31 -79.49 -5.19
CA ALA A 38 62.22 -80.48 -6.31
C ALA A 38 61.49 -81.80 -5.90
N GLU A 39 60.78 -82.55 -6.77
CA GLU A 39 61.06 -82.93 -8.17
C GLU A 39 59.97 -82.52 -9.19
N ALA A 40 60.01 -83.08 -10.41
CA ALA A 40 59.19 -82.68 -11.56
C ALA A 40 58.78 -83.87 -12.46
N THR A 41 57.74 -83.68 -13.28
CA THR A 41 57.37 -84.57 -14.41
C THR A 41 57.00 -83.76 -15.66
N GLU A 42 56.87 -84.47 -16.80
CA GLU A 42 57.05 -83.95 -18.16
C GLU A 42 56.06 -82.85 -18.62
N GLY A 43 56.60 -81.70 -19.02
CA GLY A 43 55.85 -80.61 -19.66
C GLY A 43 56.68 -79.33 -19.72
N GLY A 44 57.05 -78.86 -20.91
CA GLY A 44 58.07 -77.82 -21.10
C GLY A 44 57.77 -76.44 -20.50
N VAL A 45 58.24 -76.23 -19.26
CA VAL A 45 58.48 -74.95 -18.55
C VAL A 45 57.48 -73.81 -18.83
N LYS A 46 56.47 -73.70 -17.97
CA LYS A 46 55.78 -72.42 -17.73
C LYS A 46 56.74 -71.45 -17.05
N THR A 47 56.68 -70.16 -17.36
CA THR A 47 57.53 -69.13 -16.75
C THR A 47 56.70 -68.15 -15.93
N PHE A 48 57.21 -67.77 -14.76
CA PHE A 48 56.65 -66.73 -13.89
C PHE A 48 57.82 -65.85 -13.44
N GLY A 49 57.66 -64.52 -13.48
CA GLY A 49 58.76 -63.61 -13.22
C GLY A 49 58.34 -62.15 -13.08
N ILE A 50 59.33 -61.25 -13.15
CA ILE A 50 59.13 -59.79 -13.19
C ILE A 50 59.76 -59.28 -14.48
N ASN A 51 59.03 -58.45 -15.22
CA ASN A 51 59.46 -57.94 -16.52
C ASN A 51 60.22 -56.62 -16.46
N TYR A 52 60.68 -56.15 -17.63
CA TYR A 52 61.50 -54.94 -17.75
C TYR A 52 60.84 -53.66 -17.22
N ASP A 53 59.51 -53.61 -17.13
CA ASP A 53 58.74 -52.48 -16.58
C ASP A 53 58.42 -52.64 -15.07
N GLY A 54 58.86 -53.74 -14.43
CA GLY A 54 58.71 -54.01 -13.00
C GLY A 54 57.43 -54.76 -12.60
N TYR A 55 56.64 -55.24 -13.56
CA TYR A 55 55.40 -55.98 -13.29
C TYR A 55 55.62 -57.49 -13.19
N LEU A 56 54.84 -58.15 -12.35
CA LEU A 56 54.73 -59.61 -12.29
C LEU A 56 54.05 -60.12 -13.55
N GLU A 57 54.63 -61.14 -14.18
CA GLU A 57 54.10 -61.75 -15.40
C GLU A 57 54.17 -63.28 -15.35
N MET A 58 53.29 -63.92 -16.14
CA MET A 58 53.32 -65.36 -16.39
C MET A 58 53.27 -65.62 -17.89
N ASN A 59 54.25 -66.37 -18.40
CA ASN A 59 54.47 -66.66 -19.83
C ASN A 59 54.58 -65.42 -20.74
N GLY A 60 54.95 -64.25 -20.19
CA GLY A 60 55.07 -62.98 -20.93
C GLY A 60 53.80 -62.12 -20.95
N GLU A 61 52.73 -62.52 -20.25
CA GLU A 61 51.54 -61.68 -20.02
C GLU A 61 51.53 -61.15 -18.57
N ILE A 62 51.23 -59.85 -18.42
CA ILE A 62 51.22 -59.16 -17.13
C ILE A 62 50.02 -59.58 -16.30
N LEU A 63 50.28 -59.86 -15.02
CA LEU A 63 49.28 -60.20 -14.01
C LEU A 63 48.68 -58.96 -13.36
N TYR A 64 47.49 -59.10 -12.77
CA TYR A 64 46.75 -58.04 -12.10
C TYR A 64 46.27 -58.46 -10.71
N MET A 65 46.53 -57.61 -9.71
CA MET A 65 45.99 -57.73 -8.34
C MET A 65 44.72 -56.89 -8.18
N SER A 66 44.04 -57.01 -7.03
CA SER A 66 42.97 -56.10 -6.60
C SER A 66 43.48 -55.16 -5.52
N VAL A 67 43.13 -53.87 -5.59
CA VAL A 67 43.35 -52.86 -4.53
C VAL A 67 42.13 -51.96 -4.47
N ASP A 68 41.55 -51.74 -3.28
CA ASP A 68 40.35 -50.90 -3.06
C ASP A 68 39.20 -51.15 -4.07
N GLY A 69 38.98 -52.42 -4.45
CA GLY A 69 37.95 -52.84 -5.39
C GLY A 69 38.24 -52.50 -6.87
N LYS A 70 39.49 -52.26 -7.25
CA LYS A 70 39.94 -52.06 -8.64
C LYS A 70 41.07 -53.00 -8.99
N ARG A 71 41.16 -53.40 -10.26
CA ARG A 71 42.28 -54.20 -10.76
C ARG A 71 43.44 -53.29 -11.17
N GLU A 72 44.63 -53.55 -10.63
CA GLU A 72 45.88 -52.84 -10.93
C GLU A 72 46.99 -53.83 -11.30
N LYS A 73 47.95 -53.41 -12.13
CA LYS A 73 49.03 -54.28 -12.60
C LYS A 73 49.86 -54.78 -11.42
N ALA A 74 50.02 -56.09 -11.35
CA ALA A 74 50.68 -56.74 -10.24
C ALA A 74 52.16 -56.37 -10.20
N THR A 75 52.63 -55.92 -9.04
CA THR A 75 54.05 -55.69 -8.74
C THR A 75 54.34 -56.35 -7.39
N LEU A 76 55.60 -56.75 -7.17
CA LEU A 76 55.99 -57.38 -5.90
C LEU A 76 55.80 -56.40 -4.72
N GLU A 77 56.08 -55.12 -4.93
CA GLU A 77 55.92 -54.07 -3.92
C GLU A 77 54.44 -53.75 -3.63
N GLY A 78 53.58 -53.73 -4.65
CA GLY A 78 52.13 -53.53 -4.46
C GLY A 78 51.47 -54.65 -3.66
N LEU A 79 51.89 -55.91 -3.85
CA LEU A 79 51.41 -57.04 -3.05
C LEU A 79 51.82 -56.95 -1.58
N ILE A 80 52.98 -56.35 -1.29
CA ILE A 80 53.49 -56.17 0.07
C ILE A 80 52.83 -54.98 0.78
N GLN A 81 52.49 -53.92 0.05
CA GLN A 81 51.93 -52.68 0.62
C GLN A 81 50.40 -52.69 0.68
N ASN A 82 49.73 -53.24 -0.35
CA ASN A 82 48.29 -53.10 -0.57
C ASN A 82 47.58 -54.45 -0.83
N GLY A 83 48.29 -55.58 -0.73
CA GLY A 83 47.71 -56.90 -0.99
C GLY A 83 46.81 -57.39 0.16
N ASP A 84 45.55 -57.68 -0.15
CA ASP A 84 44.65 -58.35 0.78
C ASP A 84 45.12 -59.77 1.10
N LYS A 85 44.69 -60.29 2.25
CA LYS A 85 44.92 -61.69 2.60
C LYS A 85 44.18 -62.59 1.60
N ASP A 86 44.88 -63.58 1.06
CA ASP A 86 44.39 -64.52 0.04
C ASP A 86 44.12 -63.87 -1.36
N GLN A 87 44.87 -62.81 -1.71
CA GLN A 87 44.82 -62.09 -2.99
C GLN A 87 45.10 -62.97 -4.23
N GLU A 88 44.13 -63.02 -5.15
CA GLU A 88 44.22 -63.72 -6.46
C GLU A 88 44.81 -62.83 -7.57
N LEU A 89 45.66 -63.41 -8.44
CA LEU A 89 46.27 -62.74 -9.60
C LEU A 89 45.67 -63.26 -10.92
N LEU A 90 45.20 -62.35 -11.79
CA LEU A 90 44.59 -62.66 -13.08
C LEU A 90 45.44 -62.15 -14.26
N LEU A 91 45.35 -62.77 -15.44
CA LEU A 91 45.96 -62.24 -16.67
C LEU A 91 45.06 -61.16 -17.28
N GLU A 92 45.63 -60.25 -18.08
CA GLU A 92 44.83 -59.22 -18.79
C GLU A 92 43.80 -59.85 -19.75
N SER A 93 44.11 -61.03 -20.28
CA SER A 93 43.24 -61.87 -21.12
C SER A 93 42.02 -62.45 -20.38
N ASP A 94 42.05 -62.59 -19.06
CA ASP A 94 40.91 -63.06 -18.24
C ASP A 94 39.94 -61.92 -17.85
N ILE A 95 40.33 -60.66 -18.06
CA ILE A 95 39.64 -59.48 -17.50
C ILE A 95 38.59 -58.87 -18.45
N GLU A 96 38.74 -59.02 -19.78
CA GLU A 96 37.87 -58.34 -20.77
C GLU A 96 36.59 -59.10 -21.19
N GLU A 97 36.34 -60.33 -20.70
CA GLU A 97 35.25 -61.20 -21.22
C GLU A 97 33.83 -60.89 -20.69
N ASN A 98 33.65 -59.85 -19.86
CA ASN A 98 32.45 -59.65 -19.04
C ASN A 98 31.71 -58.30 -19.22
N ASP A 99 31.47 -57.88 -20.47
CA ASP A 99 30.30 -57.04 -20.80
C ASP A 99 29.82 -57.29 -22.26
N LYS A 100 28.94 -58.28 -22.45
CA LYS A 100 28.60 -58.84 -23.77
C LYS A 100 27.46 -58.09 -24.47
N GLY A 101 27.81 -57.21 -25.41
CA GLY A 101 26.90 -56.22 -26.03
C GLY A 101 26.79 -56.19 -27.57
N VAL A 102 26.78 -57.36 -28.24
CA VAL A 102 26.30 -57.60 -29.63
C VAL A 102 26.78 -56.64 -30.76
N LEU A 103 27.69 -57.10 -31.64
CA LEU A 103 27.41 -57.30 -33.09
C LEU A 103 28.60 -57.89 -33.89
N SER A 104 28.26 -58.73 -34.88
CA SER A 104 28.96 -58.94 -36.17
C SER A 104 30.41 -59.47 -36.23
N PHE A 105 30.49 -60.80 -36.40
CA PHE A 105 31.19 -61.51 -37.50
C PHE A 105 32.64 -61.16 -37.92
N ILE A 106 33.46 -62.22 -37.91
CA ILE A 106 34.42 -62.62 -38.97
C ILE A 106 35.58 -61.66 -39.30
N PHE A 107 36.79 -62.04 -38.92
CA PHE A 107 37.72 -62.66 -39.89
C PHE A 107 38.85 -63.43 -39.18
N SER A 108 38.63 -64.73 -38.96
CA SER A 108 39.65 -65.69 -38.55
C SER A 108 40.58 -66.02 -39.73
N PHE A 109 41.56 -65.15 -40.00
CA PHE A 109 42.49 -65.34 -41.11
C PHE A 109 43.71 -66.18 -40.72
N PHE A 110 43.89 -67.29 -41.45
CA PHE A 110 45.14 -68.04 -41.58
C PHE A 110 45.75 -68.61 -40.29
N ALA A 111 44.94 -69.40 -39.57
CA ALA A 111 45.46 -70.66 -39.04
C ALA A 111 45.84 -71.56 -40.22
N THR A 112 47.01 -71.33 -40.83
CA THR A 112 47.51 -72.12 -41.95
C THR A 112 47.91 -73.50 -41.42
N GLY A 113 46.95 -74.42 -41.40
CA GLY A 113 47.25 -75.84 -41.21
C GLY A 113 48.34 -76.25 -42.18
N LYS A 114 49.33 -77.02 -41.70
CA LYS A 114 50.52 -77.41 -42.48
C LYS A 114 50.13 -78.32 -43.65
N ALA A 115 49.69 -77.72 -44.75
CA ALA A 115 49.98 -78.25 -46.06
C ALA A 115 51.50 -78.49 -46.09
N LYS A 116 51.92 -79.76 -46.22
CA LYS A 116 53.31 -80.10 -46.49
C LYS A 116 53.69 -79.32 -47.75
N ALA A 117 54.57 -78.33 -47.66
CA ALA A 117 54.92 -77.59 -48.86
C ALA A 117 55.61 -78.56 -49.80
N ALA A 118 55.23 -78.52 -51.08
CA ALA A 118 55.91 -79.33 -52.08
C ALA A 118 57.40 -78.99 -52.03
N ALA A 119 58.26 -80.01 -51.91
CA ALA A 119 59.70 -79.80 -51.78
C ALA A 119 60.19 -78.91 -52.94
N PRO A 120 60.88 -77.78 -52.67
CA PRO A 120 61.06 -76.71 -53.64
C PRO A 120 61.70 -77.22 -54.93
N LYS A 121 61.15 -76.80 -56.07
CA LYS A 121 61.55 -77.30 -57.39
C LYS A 121 62.90 -76.69 -57.79
N ILE A 122 63.97 -77.44 -57.51
CA ILE A 122 65.34 -77.06 -57.87
C ILE A 122 65.59 -77.35 -59.35
N GLU A 123 65.86 -76.31 -60.13
CA GLU A 123 66.30 -76.41 -61.52
C GLU A 123 67.72 -75.86 -61.68
N TYR A 124 68.66 -76.73 -62.02
CA TYR A 124 70.03 -76.36 -62.39
C TYR A 124 70.09 -76.09 -63.90
N LYS A 125 70.50 -74.88 -64.28
CA LYS A 125 70.61 -74.44 -65.69
C LYS A 125 72.04 -74.56 -66.24
N GLY A 126 72.91 -75.26 -65.51
CA GLY A 126 74.32 -75.43 -65.85
C GLY A 126 75.23 -74.40 -65.19
N ALA A 127 76.52 -74.49 -65.51
CA ALA A 127 77.55 -73.63 -64.97
C ALA A 127 77.68 -72.34 -65.80
N ILE A 128 77.72 -71.19 -65.12
CA ILE A 128 78.06 -69.89 -65.72
C ILE A 128 79.50 -69.54 -65.36
N ASN A 129 80.35 -69.38 -66.38
CA ASN A 129 81.68 -68.79 -66.26
C ASN A 129 81.61 -67.28 -66.55
N TYR A 130 82.22 -66.47 -65.69
CA TYR A 130 82.58 -65.08 -65.96
C TYR A 130 84.01 -64.83 -65.51
N ARG A 131 84.90 -64.50 -66.47
CA ARG A 131 86.32 -64.17 -66.26
C ARG A 131 87.07 -65.19 -65.37
N GLY A 132 86.80 -66.49 -65.57
CA GLY A 132 87.47 -67.58 -64.86
C GLY A 132 86.78 -68.01 -63.56
N SER A 133 85.90 -67.21 -62.98
CA SER A 133 85.02 -67.65 -61.88
C SER A 133 83.81 -68.39 -62.44
N VAL A 134 83.50 -69.55 -61.87
CA VAL A 134 82.41 -70.43 -62.31
C VAL A 134 81.45 -70.69 -61.16
N VAL A 135 80.16 -70.40 -61.36
CA VAL A 135 79.09 -70.71 -60.40
C VAL A 135 77.93 -71.45 -61.08
N GLY A 136 77.08 -72.11 -60.32
CA GLY A 136 75.84 -72.67 -60.87
C GLY A 136 74.74 -71.62 -61.05
N ASP A 137 73.99 -71.70 -62.15
CA ASP A 137 72.76 -70.94 -62.37
C ASP A 137 71.55 -71.79 -61.93
N PHE A 138 70.81 -71.31 -60.93
CA PHE A 138 69.74 -72.06 -60.29
C PHE A 138 68.40 -71.32 -60.38
N ARG A 139 67.32 -72.10 -60.39
CA ARG A 139 66.00 -71.61 -60.00
C ARG A 139 65.44 -72.46 -58.86
N VAL A 140 64.72 -71.78 -57.97
CA VAL A 140 63.88 -72.37 -56.93
C VAL A 140 62.46 -71.91 -57.22
N ASP A 141 61.56 -72.85 -57.48
CA ASP A 141 60.14 -72.58 -57.79
C ASP A 141 59.96 -71.52 -58.89
N GLY A 142 60.80 -71.61 -59.92
CA GLY A 142 60.81 -70.71 -61.09
C GLY A 142 61.48 -69.35 -60.85
N LYS A 143 61.71 -68.92 -59.61
CA LYS A 143 62.44 -67.69 -59.26
C LYS A 143 63.95 -67.88 -59.47
N GLN A 144 64.67 -66.83 -59.87
CA GLN A 144 66.13 -66.87 -59.94
C GLN A 144 66.68 -67.08 -58.53
N ALA A 145 67.49 -68.12 -58.36
CA ALA A 145 68.17 -68.42 -57.12
C ALA A 145 69.69 -68.35 -57.32
N PHE A 146 70.39 -68.14 -56.23
CA PHE A 146 71.84 -68.09 -56.14
C PHE A 146 72.35 -69.17 -55.19
N CYS A 147 73.61 -69.51 -55.32
CA CYS A 147 74.28 -70.36 -54.35
C CYS A 147 74.84 -69.52 -53.20
N PHE A 148 74.76 -70.07 -51.98
CA PHE A 148 75.23 -69.50 -50.72
C PHE A 148 76.38 -70.33 -50.11
N GLN A 149 76.80 -71.41 -50.77
CA GLN A 149 77.86 -72.31 -50.28
C GLN A 149 78.62 -72.97 -51.44
N HIS A 150 79.57 -72.26 -52.07
CA HIS A 150 80.37 -72.78 -53.19
C HIS A 150 81.29 -73.94 -52.78
N SER A 151 81.56 -74.11 -51.48
CA SER A 151 82.35 -75.21 -50.90
C SER A 151 81.70 -76.61 -50.97
N LYS A 152 80.55 -76.75 -51.65
CA LYS A 152 79.80 -78.01 -51.83
C LYS A 152 79.49 -78.22 -53.32
N ALA A 153 79.14 -79.44 -53.72
CA ALA A 153 78.83 -79.76 -55.11
C ALA A 153 77.48 -79.17 -55.55
N SER A 154 77.43 -78.54 -56.74
CA SER A 154 76.20 -78.01 -57.34
C SER A 154 75.09 -79.08 -57.38
N PRO A 155 73.88 -78.82 -56.85
CA PRO A 155 72.78 -79.78 -56.95
C PRO A 155 72.32 -79.97 -58.41
N PRO A 156 72.15 -81.20 -58.90
CA PRO A 156 71.47 -81.45 -60.16
C PRO A 156 69.97 -81.08 -60.08
N THR A 157 69.36 -80.83 -61.23
CA THR A 157 67.90 -80.59 -61.35
C THR A 157 67.10 -81.72 -60.71
N GLY A 158 66.07 -81.38 -59.94
CA GLY A 158 65.24 -82.35 -59.21
C GLY A 158 65.83 -82.81 -57.87
N SER A 159 66.95 -82.24 -57.41
CA SER A 159 67.50 -82.52 -56.08
C SER A 159 66.49 -82.24 -54.96
N LYS A 160 66.39 -83.14 -53.97
CA LYS A 160 65.47 -83.00 -52.83
C LYS A 160 66.00 -82.02 -51.79
N TYR A 161 65.29 -80.90 -51.63
CA TYR A 161 65.60 -79.81 -50.72
C TYR A 161 64.48 -79.66 -49.68
N LYS A 162 64.78 -79.00 -48.56
CA LYS A 162 63.81 -78.63 -47.51
C LYS A 162 63.02 -77.39 -47.91
N GLU A 163 61.85 -77.21 -47.32
CA GLU A 163 60.99 -76.03 -47.54
C GLU A 163 61.79 -74.71 -47.41
N SER A 164 61.51 -73.74 -48.28
CA SER A 164 62.19 -72.44 -48.28
C SER A 164 61.74 -71.59 -47.09
N VAL A 165 62.69 -71.12 -46.28
CA VAL A 165 62.41 -70.37 -45.05
C VAL A 165 62.94 -68.93 -45.13
N PRO A 166 62.29 -67.95 -44.45
CA PRO A 166 62.82 -66.60 -44.30
C PRO A 166 64.26 -66.61 -43.76
N TYR A 167 65.12 -65.82 -44.40
CA TYR A 167 66.49 -65.60 -43.93
C TYR A 167 66.63 -64.14 -43.48
N ASP A 168 66.48 -63.93 -42.17
CA ASP A 168 66.57 -62.60 -41.58
C ASP A 168 68.04 -62.17 -41.45
N ASN A 169 68.50 -61.38 -42.42
CA ASN A 169 69.85 -60.88 -42.54
C ASN A 169 69.86 -59.67 -43.47
N GLU A 170 70.02 -58.46 -42.93
CA GLU A 170 70.00 -57.21 -43.71
C GLU A 170 71.02 -57.19 -44.86
N LYS A 171 72.19 -57.81 -44.67
CA LYS A 171 73.25 -57.83 -45.68
C LYS A 171 72.86 -58.72 -46.87
N VAL A 172 72.23 -59.88 -46.61
CA VAL A 172 71.63 -60.71 -47.67
C VAL A 172 70.40 -60.04 -48.28
N GLN A 173 69.60 -59.30 -47.50
CA GLN A 173 68.50 -58.49 -48.03
C GLN A 173 69.01 -57.43 -49.01
N ARG A 174 70.05 -56.65 -48.66
CA ARG A 174 70.70 -55.71 -49.57
C ARG A 174 71.36 -56.43 -50.76
N ALA A 175 71.99 -57.59 -50.56
CA ALA A 175 72.61 -58.37 -51.64
C ALA A 175 71.60 -58.86 -52.68
N LEU A 176 70.41 -59.28 -52.26
CA LEU A 176 69.32 -59.70 -53.15
C LEU A 176 68.51 -58.51 -53.70
N TYR A 177 68.50 -57.36 -53.02
CA TYR A 177 67.86 -56.13 -53.49
C TYR A 177 68.68 -55.43 -54.59
N TYR A 178 70.00 -55.31 -54.41
CA TYR A 178 70.92 -54.66 -55.35
C TYR A 178 71.60 -55.63 -56.32
N GLY A 179 71.57 -56.93 -56.05
CA GLY A 179 72.08 -57.98 -56.91
C GLY A 179 71.17 -58.33 -58.08
N TRP A 180 71.57 -59.33 -58.86
CA TRP A 180 70.88 -59.70 -60.10
C TRP A 180 69.41 -60.10 -59.85
N GLY A 181 68.49 -59.41 -60.51
CA GLY A 181 67.04 -59.64 -60.39
C GLY A 181 66.35 -58.96 -59.19
N GLY A 182 67.07 -58.22 -58.35
CA GLY A 182 66.48 -57.37 -57.30
C GLY A 182 65.86 -56.08 -57.82
N GLN A 183 65.04 -55.39 -57.01
CA GLN A 183 64.41 -54.11 -57.39
C GLN A 183 65.45 -53.00 -57.64
N GLY A 184 66.59 -53.06 -56.94
CA GLY A 184 67.73 -52.16 -57.12
C GLY A 184 68.87 -52.75 -57.95
N ASN A 185 68.63 -53.81 -58.75
CA ASN A 185 69.66 -54.54 -59.50
C ASN A 185 70.64 -53.61 -60.25
N ILE A 186 71.92 -53.64 -59.87
CA ILE A 186 72.95 -52.76 -60.44
C ILE A 186 73.61 -53.28 -61.72
N PHE A 187 73.33 -54.53 -62.13
CA PHE A 187 73.99 -55.19 -63.24
C PHE A 187 73.19 -55.18 -64.55
N LYS A 188 73.90 -55.01 -65.68
CA LYS A 188 73.33 -55.13 -67.03
C LYS A 188 73.65 -56.47 -67.69
N ASP A 189 74.85 -57.03 -67.49
CA ASP A 189 75.22 -58.34 -68.00
C ASP A 189 74.76 -59.47 -67.05
N ARG A 190 74.09 -60.49 -67.60
CA ARG A 190 73.55 -61.61 -66.81
C ARG A 190 74.64 -62.50 -66.21
N LYS A 191 75.75 -62.76 -66.92
CA LYS A 191 76.80 -63.66 -66.45
C LYS A 191 77.57 -63.02 -65.29
N GLN A 192 77.97 -61.75 -65.45
CA GLN A 192 78.55 -60.92 -64.41
C GLN A 192 77.63 -60.83 -63.19
N GLY A 193 76.35 -60.47 -63.41
CA GLY A 193 75.38 -60.28 -62.34
C GLY A 193 75.15 -61.55 -61.52
N ILE A 194 74.96 -62.70 -62.17
CA ILE A 194 74.73 -63.97 -61.45
C ILE A 194 75.98 -64.45 -60.73
N VAL A 195 77.16 -64.41 -61.38
CA VAL A 195 78.41 -64.83 -60.77
C VAL A 195 78.72 -63.98 -59.52
N ILE A 196 78.67 -62.66 -59.63
CA ILE A 196 79.01 -61.77 -58.51
C ILE A 196 77.96 -61.82 -57.39
N THR A 197 76.66 -61.89 -57.71
CA THR A 197 75.62 -62.03 -56.68
C THR A 197 75.79 -63.35 -55.93
N SER A 198 76.07 -64.46 -56.64
CA SER A 198 76.34 -65.78 -56.04
C SER A 198 77.60 -65.78 -55.16
N LEU A 199 78.70 -65.15 -55.60
CA LEU A 199 79.95 -65.06 -54.82
C LEU A 199 79.81 -64.19 -53.56
N ILE A 200 79.00 -63.12 -53.61
CA ILE A 200 78.74 -62.28 -52.44
C ILE A 200 77.81 -62.98 -51.44
N LEU A 201 76.83 -63.76 -51.91
CA LEU A 201 75.97 -64.56 -51.05
C LEU A 201 76.72 -65.75 -50.42
N ASP A 202 77.66 -66.35 -51.14
CA ASP A 202 78.61 -67.34 -50.60
C ASP A 202 79.51 -66.74 -49.50
N ARG A 203 80.07 -65.54 -49.74
CA ARG A 203 80.83 -64.81 -48.71
C ARG A 203 80.02 -64.48 -47.47
N LEU A 204 78.72 -64.16 -47.62
CA LEU A 204 77.81 -63.82 -46.52
C LEU A 204 77.29 -65.03 -45.71
N TYR A 205 77.41 -66.25 -46.22
CA TYR A 205 76.80 -67.46 -45.61
C TYR A 205 77.80 -68.58 -45.31
N SER A 206 78.83 -68.78 -46.16
CA SER A 206 79.84 -69.83 -45.97
C SER A 206 81.27 -69.31 -45.72
N ASN A 207 81.45 -67.97 -45.71
CA ASN A 207 82.75 -67.28 -45.67
C ASN A 207 83.65 -67.56 -46.87
N GLY A 208 83.07 -67.85 -48.04
CA GLY A 208 83.81 -67.95 -49.30
C GLY A 208 84.51 -66.65 -49.69
N ASP A 209 85.75 -66.76 -50.19
CA ASP A 209 86.65 -65.61 -50.43
C ASP A 209 86.91 -65.31 -51.92
N SER A 210 86.26 -66.06 -52.81
CA SER A 210 86.52 -66.08 -54.25
C SER A 210 85.97 -64.87 -55.02
N GLY A 211 86.66 -64.49 -56.09
CA GLY A 211 86.16 -63.54 -57.09
C GLY A 211 86.04 -62.07 -56.68
N LYS A 212 86.61 -61.64 -55.54
CA LYS A 212 86.68 -60.23 -55.11
C LYS A 212 87.22 -59.28 -56.19
N ASN A 213 88.18 -59.77 -56.97
CA ASN A 213 88.84 -59.10 -58.08
C ASN A 213 88.02 -59.07 -59.39
N LEU A 214 86.75 -59.49 -59.38
CA LEU A 214 85.84 -59.31 -60.52
C LEU A 214 85.28 -57.87 -60.60
N PRO A 215 85.17 -57.28 -61.80
CA PRO A 215 84.58 -55.95 -61.98
C PRO A 215 83.18 -55.84 -61.37
N SER A 216 82.93 -54.76 -60.60
CA SER A 216 81.69 -54.49 -59.85
C SER A 216 81.43 -55.37 -58.62
N TYR A 217 82.34 -56.26 -58.21
CA TYR A 217 82.19 -57.01 -56.94
C TYR A 217 82.11 -56.06 -55.74
N GLU A 218 83.15 -55.24 -55.52
CA GLU A 218 83.19 -54.31 -54.39
C GLU A 218 82.06 -53.26 -54.42
N LYS A 219 81.50 -52.95 -55.61
CA LYS A 219 80.35 -52.04 -55.72
C LYS A 219 79.05 -52.65 -55.18
N LEU A 220 78.82 -53.96 -55.36
CA LEU A 220 77.71 -54.63 -54.68
C LEU A 220 78.03 -54.84 -53.19
N TRP A 221 79.28 -55.14 -52.85
CA TRP A 221 79.72 -55.34 -51.47
C TRP A 221 79.54 -54.09 -50.59
N ASP A 222 79.84 -52.91 -51.10
CA ASP A 222 79.56 -51.64 -50.42
C ASP A 222 78.06 -51.42 -50.18
N LEU A 223 77.22 -51.61 -51.21
CA LEU A 223 75.76 -51.51 -51.07
C LEU A 223 75.17 -52.57 -50.10
N VAL A 224 75.84 -53.71 -49.95
CA VAL A 224 75.51 -54.78 -48.98
C VAL A 224 75.82 -54.36 -47.54
N LEU A 225 76.95 -53.69 -47.31
CA LEU A 225 77.35 -53.24 -45.98
C LEU A 225 76.66 -51.93 -45.57
N ASN A 226 76.66 -50.95 -46.46
CA ASN A 226 76.41 -49.53 -46.18
C ASN A 226 75.14 -48.97 -46.86
N GLY A 227 74.40 -49.80 -47.61
CA GLY A 227 73.15 -49.40 -48.27
C GLY A 227 72.04 -48.96 -47.30
N LYS A 228 71.15 -48.08 -47.79
CA LYS A 228 70.06 -47.45 -47.01
C LYS A 228 69.25 -48.48 -46.21
N ASP A 229 68.85 -48.12 -44.99
CA ASP A 229 67.79 -48.82 -44.26
C ASP A 229 66.48 -48.84 -45.09
N LEU A 230 65.88 -50.02 -45.21
CA LEU A 230 64.65 -50.26 -45.97
C LEU A 230 63.39 -50.28 -45.08
N ASN A 231 63.50 -49.84 -43.81
CA ASN A 231 62.41 -49.61 -42.88
C ASN A 231 61.33 -48.65 -43.45
N ARG A 232 60.07 -49.07 -43.36
CA ARG A 232 58.92 -48.43 -44.03
C ARG A 232 57.77 -48.06 -43.07
N LYS A 233 58.05 -47.98 -41.76
CA LYS A 233 57.07 -47.68 -40.70
C LYS A 233 56.58 -46.22 -40.73
N VAL A 234 55.34 -45.97 -40.25
CA VAL A 234 54.76 -44.62 -40.09
C VAL A 234 54.33 -44.36 -38.63
N ARG A 235 54.65 -43.19 -38.05
CA ARG A 235 54.22 -42.84 -36.68
C ARG A 235 54.11 -41.33 -36.43
N PHE A 236 52.95 -40.85 -35.98
CA PHE A 236 52.82 -39.50 -35.42
C PHE A 236 53.55 -39.36 -34.07
N THR A 237 54.11 -38.17 -33.84
CA THR A 237 54.86 -37.85 -32.61
C THR A 237 53.94 -37.81 -31.40
N ASN A 238 52.90 -36.97 -31.45
CA ASN A 238 51.85 -36.90 -30.44
C ASN A 238 50.52 -37.41 -31.03
N THR A 239 49.84 -38.30 -30.33
CA THR A 239 48.59 -38.97 -30.78
C THR A 239 47.34 -38.51 -30.01
N LYS A 240 47.51 -37.77 -28.91
CA LYS A 240 46.44 -37.13 -28.13
C LYS A 240 46.78 -35.64 -28.02
N LEU A 241 46.13 -34.80 -28.82
CA LEU A 241 46.44 -33.37 -28.94
C LEU A 241 45.60 -32.54 -27.97
N SER A 242 46.26 -31.80 -27.08
CA SER A 242 45.64 -30.77 -26.25
C SER A 242 45.14 -29.59 -27.11
N VAL A 243 44.13 -28.85 -26.61
CA VAL A 243 43.47 -27.76 -27.36
C VAL A 243 43.33 -26.51 -26.49
N ALA A 244 44.02 -25.44 -26.89
CA ALA A 244 44.01 -24.14 -26.24
C ALA A 244 43.10 -23.13 -26.98
N VAL A 245 42.76 -22.02 -26.32
CA VAL A 245 42.14 -20.86 -27.00
C VAL A 245 43.24 -19.89 -27.42
N LYS A 246 43.28 -19.54 -28.70
CA LYS A 246 44.18 -18.52 -29.27
C LYS A 246 43.33 -17.52 -30.06
N GLY A 247 43.25 -16.28 -29.58
CA GLY A 247 42.37 -15.25 -30.15
C GLY A 247 40.89 -15.67 -30.13
N ASN A 248 40.27 -15.69 -31.31
CA ASN A 248 38.88 -16.13 -31.51
C ASN A 248 38.73 -17.59 -32.00
N LYS A 249 39.78 -18.42 -31.85
CA LYS A 249 39.73 -19.85 -32.19
C LYS A 249 40.20 -20.75 -31.05
N GLN A 250 39.76 -22.00 -31.12
CA GLN A 250 40.37 -23.15 -30.46
C GLN A 250 41.43 -23.73 -31.40
N VAL A 251 42.63 -24.00 -30.90
CA VAL A 251 43.77 -24.49 -31.69
C VAL A 251 44.45 -25.64 -30.94
N SER A 252 44.70 -26.75 -31.63
CA SER A 252 45.44 -27.87 -31.03
C SER A 252 46.92 -27.57 -30.86
N GLU A 253 47.63 -28.39 -30.10
CA GLU A 253 49.07 -28.54 -30.27
C GLU A 253 49.43 -29.14 -31.63
N THR A 254 50.70 -28.99 -32.02
CA THR A 254 51.26 -29.49 -33.27
C THR A 254 51.73 -30.93 -33.10
N THR A 255 51.49 -31.79 -34.10
CA THR A 255 52.11 -33.12 -34.21
C THR A 255 52.85 -33.28 -35.54
N LYS A 256 53.86 -34.15 -35.56
CA LYS A 256 54.72 -34.42 -36.73
C LYS A 256 54.62 -35.89 -37.11
N LEU A 257 54.48 -36.19 -38.41
CA LEU A 257 54.62 -37.56 -38.93
C LEU A 257 56.10 -37.93 -39.06
N ASN A 258 56.55 -38.96 -38.34
CA ASN A 258 57.86 -39.56 -38.52
C ASN A 258 57.71 -40.77 -39.45
N ALA A 259 58.30 -40.66 -40.64
CA ALA A 259 58.31 -41.66 -41.70
C ALA A 259 59.36 -41.25 -42.75
N ASP A 260 59.70 -42.13 -43.69
CA ASP A 260 60.44 -41.73 -44.89
C ASP A 260 59.69 -40.62 -45.66
N LYS A 261 60.43 -39.70 -46.28
CA LYS A 261 59.88 -38.54 -47.02
C LYS A 261 59.00 -38.93 -48.20
N GLU A 262 59.23 -40.09 -48.81
CA GLU A 262 58.41 -40.63 -49.90
C GLU A 262 57.11 -41.26 -49.38
N ASN A 263 57.06 -41.62 -48.10
CA ASN A 263 55.89 -42.21 -47.45
C ASN A 263 54.94 -41.12 -46.93
N TYR A 264 53.65 -41.44 -46.86
CA TYR A 264 52.62 -40.49 -46.45
C TYR A 264 51.38 -41.20 -45.88
N VAL A 265 50.60 -40.45 -45.10
CA VAL A 265 49.25 -40.83 -44.66
C VAL A 265 48.22 -39.81 -45.16
N THR A 266 46.94 -40.17 -45.23
CA THR A 266 45.88 -39.26 -45.71
C THR A 266 44.91 -38.91 -44.56
N VAL A 267 45.09 -37.74 -43.96
CA VAL A 267 44.25 -37.24 -42.85
C VAL A 267 42.97 -36.62 -43.43
N SER A 268 41.82 -36.86 -42.80
CA SER A 268 40.51 -36.32 -43.22
C SER A 268 39.86 -35.53 -42.08
N VAL A 269 39.43 -34.28 -42.31
CA VAL A 269 38.74 -33.43 -41.31
C VAL A 269 37.30 -33.10 -41.71
N PRO A 270 36.36 -33.08 -40.75
CA PRO A 270 34.96 -32.72 -40.99
C PRO A 270 34.74 -31.20 -41.10
N ASN A 271 33.51 -30.81 -41.43
CA ASN A 271 33.05 -29.42 -41.34
C ASN A 271 33.30 -28.83 -39.95
N GLY A 272 33.74 -27.57 -39.90
CA GLY A 272 34.08 -26.82 -38.69
C GLY A 272 35.42 -27.18 -38.04
N ILE A 273 36.24 -28.03 -38.67
CA ILE A 273 37.66 -28.23 -38.32
C ILE A 273 38.55 -27.93 -39.53
N THR A 274 39.52 -27.03 -39.35
CA THR A 274 40.60 -26.78 -40.30
C THR A 274 41.83 -27.58 -39.90
N LEU A 275 42.33 -28.44 -40.77
CA LEU A 275 43.67 -29.03 -40.68
C LEU A 275 44.68 -28.07 -41.33
N VAL A 276 45.72 -27.72 -40.57
CA VAL A 276 46.82 -26.85 -40.99
C VAL A 276 48.10 -27.67 -41.05
N ASN A 277 48.83 -27.58 -42.16
CA ASN A 277 50.15 -28.17 -42.34
C ASN A 277 51.20 -27.06 -42.28
N GLU A 278 51.87 -26.95 -41.13
CA GLU A 278 52.84 -25.89 -40.85
C GLU A 278 54.06 -25.95 -41.77
N THR A 279 54.46 -27.16 -42.18
CA THR A 279 55.64 -27.37 -43.03
C THR A 279 55.43 -26.93 -44.49
N SER A 280 54.18 -26.93 -44.98
CA SER A 280 53.85 -26.55 -46.37
C SER A 280 52.93 -25.34 -46.50
N GLY A 281 52.53 -24.73 -45.38
CA GLY A 281 51.55 -23.64 -45.31
C GLY A 281 50.12 -24.01 -45.69
N LYS A 282 49.88 -25.23 -46.20
CA LYS A 282 48.57 -25.66 -46.72
C LYS A 282 47.55 -25.81 -45.58
N LYS A 283 46.32 -25.39 -45.86
CA LYS A 283 45.16 -25.60 -44.98
C LYS A 283 44.05 -26.31 -45.74
N VAL A 284 43.30 -27.18 -45.07
CA VAL A 284 42.02 -27.72 -45.55
C VAL A 284 40.99 -27.65 -44.44
N THR A 285 39.79 -27.17 -44.75
CA THR A 285 38.60 -27.29 -43.90
C THR A 285 37.64 -28.19 -44.65
N GLU A 286 37.00 -29.15 -43.97
CA GLU A 286 36.08 -30.11 -44.61
C GLU A 286 36.69 -30.84 -45.81
N GLY A 287 37.69 -31.69 -45.57
CA GLY A 287 38.39 -32.35 -46.67
C GLY A 287 39.54 -33.27 -46.25
N LYS A 288 40.31 -33.73 -47.23
CA LYS A 288 41.43 -34.67 -47.05
C LYS A 288 42.77 -34.04 -47.42
N MET A 289 43.84 -34.36 -46.70
CA MET A 289 45.21 -33.93 -46.97
C MET A 289 46.19 -35.10 -46.85
N LYS A 290 47.07 -35.26 -47.84
CA LYS A 290 48.27 -36.11 -47.70
C LYS A 290 49.28 -35.41 -46.79
N VAL A 291 49.69 -36.08 -45.72
CA VAL A 291 50.76 -35.66 -44.81
C VAL A 291 51.94 -36.60 -45.06
N TYR A 292 53.03 -36.04 -45.58
CA TYR A 292 54.24 -36.80 -45.92
C TYR A 292 55.18 -36.92 -44.72
N GLY A 293 56.14 -37.84 -44.80
CA GLY A 293 57.21 -37.95 -43.81
C GLY A 293 57.85 -36.61 -43.48
N GLU A 294 58.16 -36.42 -42.20
CA GLU A 294 58.73 -35.23 -41.58
C GLU A 294 57.83 -33.98 -41.46
N GLN A 295 56.60 -34.00 -41.98
CA GLN A 295 55.70 -32.83 -41.92
C GLN A 295 55.00 -32.63 -40.57
N LYS A 296 54.81 -31.36 -40.20
CA LYS A 296 54.09 -30.87 -39.01
C LYS A 296 52.67 -30.40 -39.33
N ILE A 297 51.72 -30.72 -38.45
CA ILE A 297 50.30 -30.37 -38.58
C ILE A 297 49.66 -29.96 -37.24
N HIS A 298 48.62 -29.12 -37.28
CA HIS A 298 47.70 -28.85 -36.17
C HIS A 298 46.26 -28.65 -36.66
N LEU A 299 45.31 -28.53 -35.73
CA LEU A 299 43.88 -28.33 -36.01
C LEU A 299 43.37 -27.00 -35.43
N GLU A 300 42.49 -26.31 -36.16
CA GLU A 300 41.75 -25.12 -35.71
C GLU A 300 40.22 -25.37 -35.74
N ALA A 301 39.47 -24.80 -34.79
CA ALA A 301 38.01 -24.74 -34.79
C ALA A 301 37.50 -23.49 -34.03
N ASP A 302 36.24 -23.08 -34.20
CA ASP A 302 35.70 -21.88 -33.55
C ASP A 302 35.29 -22.09 -32.08
N LEU A 303 35.09 -21.00 -31.32
CA LEU A 303 34.86 -21.04 -29.86
C LEU A 303 33.49 -21.59 -29.43
N ASP A 304 32.50 -21.59 -30.33
CA ASP A 304 31.16 -22.11 -30.10
C ASP A 304 31.06 -23.62 -30.40
N LYS A 305 32.03 -24.20 -31.12
CA LYS A 305 32.00 -25.60 -31.56
C LYS A 305 32.53 -26.59 -30.51
N LYS A 306 32.01 -27.81 -30.58
CA LYS A 306 32.44 -28.99 -29.81
C LYS A 306 32.70 -30.15 -30.78
N TYR A 307 33.90 -30.73 -30.72
CA TYR A 307 34.28 -31.89 -31.52
C TYR A 307 35.20 -32.81 -30.71
N ASN A 308 34.94 -34.11 -30.76
CA ASN A 308 35.88 -35.14 -30.36
C ASN A 308 36.47 -35.70 -31.65
N TYR A 309 37.54 -35.09 -32.17
CA TYR A 309 38.14 -35.48 -33.44
C TYR A 309 39.09 -36.66 -33.27
N SER A 310 39.06 -37.58 -34.24
CA SER A 310 39.98 -38.70 -34.39
C SER A 310 40.25 -38.92 -35.88
N THR A 311 41.48 -39.28 -36.24
CA THR A 311 41.82 -39.64 -37.62
C THR A 311 41.36 -41.02 -38.05
N GLY A 312 41.03 -41.90 -37.09
CA GLY A 312 41.04 -43.36 -37.32
C GLY A 312 42.45 -43.90 -37.56
N LYS A 313 42.57 -45.20 -37.89
CA LYS A 313 43.84 -45.82 -38.32
C LYS A 313 44.21 -45.32 -39.73
N LEU A 314 45.43 -44.83 -39.90
CA LEU A 314 45.97 -44.35 -41.16
C LEU A 314 47.16 -45.22 -41.59
N GLY A 315 47.07 -45.90 -42.74
CA GLY A 315 48.10 -46.82 -43.22
C GLY A 315 49.24 -46.17 -44.01
N SER A 316 50.38 -46.85 -43.99
CA SER A 316 51.56 -46.61 -44.84
C SER A 316 51.29 -46.88 -46.33
N ASN A 317 52.00 -46.19 -47.23
CA ASN A 317 51.86 -46.35 -48.69
C ASN A 317 52.92 -47.31 -49.30
N MET A 318 53.74 -48.00 -48.48
CA MET A 318 54.89 -48.79 -48.96
C MET A 318 54.80 -50.29 -48.63
N LYS A 319 55.26 -51.15 -49.57
CA LYS A 319 55.36 -52.63 -49.46
C LYS A 319 56.63 -53.09 -48.74
N ILE A 320 56.70 -54.33 -48.25
CA ILE A 320 57.85 -54.98 -47.59
C ILE A 320 58.54 -56.00 -48.51
N PHE A 321 59.81 -56.35 -48.21
CA PHE A 321 60.68 -57.26 -48.96
C PHE A 321 61.40 -58.26 -48.02
N GLN A 322 61.48 -59.53 -48.39
CA GLN A 322 62.00 -60.61 -47.53
C GLN A 322 62.92 -61.60 -48.29
N PRO A 323 64.13 -61.90 -47.80
CA PRO A 323 64.96 -63.01 -48.30
C PRO A 323 64.47 -64.39 -47.86
N LEU A 324 64.72 -65.40 -48.69
CA LEU A 324 64.41 -66.82 -48.49
C LEU A 324 65.63 -67.69 -48.80
N ILE A 325 65.87 -68.75 -48.01
CA ILE A 325 66.86 -69.79 -48.32
C ILE A 325 66.24 -71.20 -48.25
N THR A 326 66.82 -72.13 -49.00
CA THR A 326 66.50 -73.57 -48.97
C THR A 326 67.78 -74.40 -48.89
N LYS A 327 67.73 -75.49 -48.12
CA LYS A 327 68.89 -76.35 -47.80
C LYS A 327 68.65 -77.79 -48.30
N PRO A 328 69.68 -78.50 -48.78
CA PRO A 328 69.53 -79.88 -49.23
C PRO A 328 69.07 -80.81 -48.10
N SER A 329 68.22 -81.78 -48.42
CA SER A 329 67.73 -82.75 -47.42
C SER A 329 68.78 -83.76 -46.95
N GLY A 330 69.95 -83.83 -47.61
CA GLY A 330 71.03 -84.78 -47.33
C GLY A 330 72.46 -84.19 -47.32
N GLY A 331 72.63 -82.88 -47.09
CA GLY A 331 73.92 -82.26 -46.73
C GLY A 331 75.07 -82.21 -47.76
N ASN A 332 75.00 -82.98 -48.85
CA ASN A 332 76.11 -83.15 -49.80
C ASN A 332 76.18 -82.11 -50.94
N THR A 333 75.18 -81.23 -51.06
CA THR A 333 75.11 -80.19 -52.12
C THR A 333 74.97 -78.78 -51.53
N GLN A 334 74.95 -77.76 -52.38
CA GLN A 334 75.03 -76.34 -52.00
C GLN A 334 73.73 -75.76 -51.40
N VAL A 335 73.80 -74.79 -50.49
CA VAL A 335 72.60 -74.02 -50.05
C VAL A 335 72.20 -73.00 -51.13
N LEU A 336 70.90 -72.83 -51.36
CA LEU A 336 70.36 -71.91 -52.37
C LEU A 336 69.43 -70.85 -51.75
N GLY A 337 69.29 -69.68 -52.38
CA GLY A 337 68.40 -68.61 -51.88
C GLY A 337 68.01 -67.52 -52.90
N TYR A 338 66.96 -66.77 -52.56
CA TYR A 338 66.23 -65.82 -53.41
C TYR A 338 65.39 -64.83 -52.53
N GLY A 339 64.53 -63.98 -53.11
CA GLY A 339 63.73 -63.00 -52.35
C GLY A 339 62.28 -62.81 -52.81
N ASP A 340 61.45 -62.16 -51.98
CA ASP A 340 59.99 -62.02 -52.17
C ASP A 340 59.37 -60.72 -51.61
N TRP A 341 58.14 -60.37 -52.03
CA TRP A 341 57.52 -59.05 -51.80
C TRP A 341 56.04 -59.10 -51.36
N PHE A 342 55.64 -58.31 -50.34
CA PHE A 342 54.26 -58.28 -49.82
C PHE A 342 53.86 -56.91 -49.22
N THR A 343 52.60 -56.73 -48.82
CA THR A 343 52.10 -55.51 -48.12
C THR A 343 51.85 -55.84 -46.64
N ASP A 344 52.23 -54.97 -45.71
CA ASP A 344 51.90 -55.11 -44.28
C ASP A 344 50.66 -54.26 -43.91
N PRO A 345 49.54 -54.89 -43.48
CA PRO A 345 48.33 -54.17 -43.06
C PRO A 345 48.42 -53.53 -41.66
N ASN A 346 49.40 -53.90 -40.84
CA ASN A 346 49.51 -53.43 -39.45
C ASN A 346 50.26 -52.09 -39.33
N ASN A 347 51.01 -51.71 -40.36
CA ASN A 347 51.80 -50.47 -40.44
C ASN A 347 50.91 -49.22 -40.53
N THR A 348 50.37 -48.79 -39.38
CA THR A 348 49.37 -47.72 -39.26
C THR A 348 49.67 -46.76 -38.10
N THR A 349 49.12 -45.54 -38.16
CA THR A 349 49.21 -44.52 -37.10
C THR A 349 47.92 -43.69 -36.99
N SER A 350 47.74 -42.92 -35.91
CA SER A 350 46.54 -42.11 -35.67
C SER A 350 46.80 -40.91 -34.74
N PHE A 351 45.88 -39.94 -34.70
CA PHE A 351 45.82 -38.96 -33.61
C PHE A 351 44.38 -38.47 -33.31
N THR A 352 44.22 -37.77 -32.19
CA THR A 352 42.93 -37.30 -31.64
C THR A 352 43.03 -35.88 -31.08
N ALA A 353 41.92 -35.13 -31.02
CA ALA A 353 41.85 -33.78 -30.43
C ALA A 353 40.45 -33.46 -29.89
N VAL A 354 40.35 -32.71 -28.78
CA VAL A 354 39.05 -32.42 -28.11
C VAL A 354 38.77 -30.92 -27.99
N PHE A 355 37.77 -30.46 -28.75
CA PHE A 355 37.27 -29.09 -28.80
C PHE A 355 36.03 -28.92 -27.92
N LYS A 356 35.93 -27.80 -27.18
CA LYS A 356 34.87 -27.56 -26.18
C LYS A 356 34.29 -26.15 -26.32
N VAL A 357 32.96 -26.05 -26.34
CA VAL A 357 32.22 -24.77 -26.32
C VAL A 357 32.71 -23.90 -25.16
N ARG A 358 32.99 -22.63 -25.43
CA ARG A 358 33.46 -21.67 -24.42
C ARG A 358 32.30 -20.81 -23.90
N GLN A 359 32.40 -20.37 -22.65
CA GLN A 359 31.34 -19.67 -21.93
C GLN A 359 31.78 -18.28 -21.46
N LYS A 360 30.81 -17.38 -21.32
CA LYS A 360 30.95 -16.00 -20.81
C LYS A 360 29.74 -15.66 -19.92
N LYS A 361 29.83 -14.56 -19.18
CA LYS A 361 28.74 -14.09 -18.31
C LYS A 361 27.94 -12.95 -18.93
N ILE A 362 26.64 -12.97 -18.67
CA ILE A 362 25.75 -11.82 -18.85
C ILE A 362 25.32 -11.36 -17.46
N ASN A 363 25.72 -10.16 -17.08
CA ASN A 363 25.31 -9.52 -15.84
C ASN A 363 24.11 -8.61 -16.14
N VAL A 364 23.02 -8.75 -15.40
CA VAL A 364 21.88 -7.81 -15.47
C VAL A 364 21.87 -6.98 -14.20
N GLN A 365 21.71 -5.66 -14.33
CA GLN A 365 21.72 -4.71 -13.23
C GLN A 365 20.48 -3.82 -13.30
N HIS A 366 19.70 -3.82 -12.23
CA HIS A 366 18.52 -2.99 -12.07
C HIS A 366 18.87 -1.86 -11.09
N ILE A 367 18.74 -0.60 -11.53
CA ILE A 367 19.37 0.56 -10.89
C ILE A 367 18.33 1.67 -10.67
N ASP A 368 18.25 2.26 -9.47
CA ASP A 368 17.49 3.50 -9.26
C ASP A 368 18.18 4.65 -10.02
N LYS A 369 17.45 5.25 -10.96
CA LYS A 369 17.90 6.35 -11.82
C LYS A 369 18.47 7.53 -11.02
N TYR A 370 17.99 7.76 -9.80
CA TYR A 370 18.29 8.96 -9.02
C TYR A 370 19.37 8.77 -7.95
N SER A 371 19.44 7.59 -7.32
CA SER A 371 20.47 7.29 -6.32
C SER A 371 21.67 6.53 -6.89
N GLY A 372 21.58 5.98 -8.10
CA GLY A 372 22.59 5.08 -8.67
C GLY A 372 22.67 3.72 -7.98
N GLY A 373 21.86 3.49 -6.93
CA GLY A 373 21.86 2.25 -6.14
C GLY A 373 21.35 1.05 -6.94
N VAL A 374 22.04 -0.09 -6.78
CA VAL A 374 21.62 -1.37 -7.36
C VAL A 374 20.43 -1.92 -6.56
N LEU A 375 19.29 -2.01 -7.22
CA LEU A 375 18.07 -2.61 -6.69
C LEU A 375 18.21 -4.13 -6.66
N GLU A 376 18.53 -4.71 -7.82
CA GLU A 376 18.70 -6.15 -8.04
C GLU A 376 19.84 -6.39 -9.04
N LYS A 377 20.50 -7.55 -8.94
CA LYS A 377 21.58 -7.96 -9.85
C LYS A 377 21.52 -9.46 -10.12
N GLU A 378 21.57 -9.82 -11.39
CA GLU A 378 21.59 -11.19 -11.88
C GLU A 378 22.89 -11.48 -12.64
N SER A 379 23.28 -12.76 -12.74
CA SER A 379 24.51 -13.19 -13.42
C SER A 379 24.31 -14.56 -14.08
N TYR A 380 24.12 -14.57 -15.39
CA TYR A 380 23.90 -15.78 -16.18
C TYR A 380 25.18 -16.23 -16.88
N THR A 381 25.59 -17.48 -16.68
CA THR A 381 26.60 -18.12 -17.54
C THR A 381 25.92 -18.68 -18.79
N ARG A 382 26.47 -18.38 -19.97
CA ARG A 382 25.95 -18.82 -21.28
C ARG A 382 27.11 -19.13 -22.23
N ASN A 383 26.81 -19.89 -23.28
CA ASN A 383 27.78 -20.26 -24.32
C ASN A 383 28.04 -19.06 -25.26
N ILE A 384 29.27 -18.90 -25.74
CA ILE A 384 29.55 -17.95 -26.82
C ILE A 384 28.72 -18.35 -28.05
N GLY A 385 28.14 -17.36 -28.72
CA GLY A 385 27.23 -17.56 -29.85
C GLY A 385 25.74 -17.65 -29.48
N SER A 386 25.38 -17.81 -28.20
CA SER A 386 23.95 -17.80 -27.81
C SER A 386 23.34 -16.40 -27.93
N SER A 387 22.13 -16.30 -28.46
CA SER A 387 21.29 -15.12 -28.30
C SER A 387 20.88 -14.92 -26.84
N TYR A 388 20.59 -13.69 -26.46
CA TYR A 388 20.03 -13.31 -25.18
C TYR A 388 19.01 -12.18 -25.36
N SER A 389 18.06 -12.08 -24.44
CA SER A 389 17.03 -11.04 -24.43
C SER A 389 16.52 -10.81 -23.02
N PHE A 390 16.38 -9.55 -22.60
CA PHE A 390 15.94 -9.18 -21.25
C PHE A 390 15.02 -7.96 -21.31
N ALA A 391 13.86 -8.03 -20.64
CA ALA A 391 12.88 -6.96 -20.54
C ALA A 391 12.65 -6.56 -19.07
N PRO A 392 12.65 -5.26 -18.70
CA PRO A 392 12.59 -4.84 -17.32
C PRO A 392 11.16 -4.86 -16.78
N LYS A 393 10.94 -5.66 -15.73
CA LYS A 393 9.69 -5.70 -14.95
C LYS A 393 9.79 -4.77 -13.73
N ALA A 394 8.66 -4.37 -13.15
CA ALA A 394 8.64 -3.56 -11.93
C ALA A 394 9.15 -4.37 -10.72
N ILE A 395 9.96 -3.74 -9.87
CA ILE A 395 10.66 -4.35 -8.74
C ILE A 395 9.99 -3.93 -7.43
N THR A 396 9.89 -4.83 -6.45
CA THR A 396 9.39 -4.49 -5.10
C THR A 396 10.44 -4.87 -4.06
N LYS A 397 10.98 -3.87 -3.35
CA LYS A 397 12.07 -4.02 -2.38
C LYS A 397 11.56 -3.59 -1.01
N GLY A 398 11.16 -4.55 -0.18
CA GLY A 398 10.44 -4.28 1.06
C GLY A 398 9.08 -3.63 0.79
N LYS A 399 8.83 -2.45 1.38
CA LYS A 399 7.60 -1.66 1.13
C LYS A 399 7.70 -0.73 -0.09
N GLU A 400 8.83 -0.71 -0.79
CA GLU A 400 9.10 0.20 -1.91
C GLU A 400 8.90 -0.47 -3.26
N LYS A 401 8.28 0.22 -4.23
CA LYS A 401 8.04 -0.31 -5.58
C LYS A 401 8.68 0.58 -6.64
N PHE A 402 9.53 0.00 -7.47
CA PHE A 402 10.31 0.68 -8.49
C PHE A 402 9.78 0.34 -9.88
N ILE A 403 9.47 1.37 -10.68
CA ILE A 403 8.92 1.25 -12.04
C ILE A 403 10.03 1.50 -13.06
N PRO A 404 10.18 0.67 -14.10
CA PRO A 404 11.21 0.87 -15.11
C PRO A 404 10.95 2.16 -15.92
N VAL A 405 12.01 2.93 -16.15
CA VAL A 405 11.99 4.22 -16.87
C VAL A 405 11.75 4.03 -18.36
N ASP A 406 12.28 2.93 -18.92
CA ASP A 406 12.00 2.44 -20.26
C ASP A 406 11.67 0.95 -20.14
N ARG A 407 10.68 0.49 -20.92
CA ARG A 407 10.23 -0.90 -20.97
C ARG A 407 10.80 -1.68 -22.15
N LYS A 408 11.55 -1.02 -23.05
CA LYS A 408 12.20 -1.67 -24.19
C LYS A 408 13.12 -2.80 -23.74
N GLU A 409 12.97 -3.92 -24.43
CA GLU A 409 13.79 -5.10 -24.30
C GLU A 409 15.22 -4.85 -24.81
N LYS A 410 16.20 -5.54 -24.22
CA LYS A 410 17.62 -5.47 -24.62
C LYS A 410 18.10 -6.86 -25.02
N ALA A 411 18.26 -7.04 -26.32
CA ALA A 411 18.64 -8.29 -26.97
C ALA A 411 20.02 -8.21 -27.63
N GLY A 412 20.62 -9.37 -27.92
CA GLY A 412 21.87 -9.48 -28.67
C GLY A 412 22.44 -10.90 -28.68
N THR A 413 23.66 -11.05 -29.18
CA THR A 413 24.39 -12.33 -29.23
C THR A 413 25.64 -12.26 -28.34
N LEU A 414 25.91 -13.31 -27.57
CA LEU A 414 27.03 -13.34 -26.62
C LEU A 414 28.37 -13.61 -27.32
N GLY A 415 29.21 -12.58 -27.43
CA GLY A 415 30.57 -12.67 -27.97
C GLY A 415 31.63 -13.13 -26.94
N ASN A 416 32.91 -12.99 -27.30
CA ASN A 416 34.06 -13.44 -26.48
C ASN A 416 34.38 -12.53 -25.26
N LYS A 417 33.43 -11.70 -24.81
CA LYS A 417 33.56 -10.82 -23.63
C LYS A 417 32.30 -10.93 -22.78
N ASP A 418 32.44 -10.76 -21.47
CA ASP A 418 31.30 -10.68 -20.56
C ASP A 418 30.47 -9.41 -20.87
N VAL A 419 29.14 -9.56 -20.83
CA VAL A 419 28.18 -8.49 -21.12
C VAL A 419 27.60 -7.95 -19.82
N THR A 420 27.31 -6.64 -19.75
CA THR A 420 26.54 -6.04 -18.66
C THR A 420 25.38 -5.22 -19.20
N ILE A 421 24.16 -5.60 -18.84
CA ILE A 421 22.91 -4.96 -19.25
C ILE A 421 22.39 -4.15 -18.07
N LYS A 422 22.10 -2.86 -18.28
CA LYS A 422 21.57 -1.95 -17.26
C LYS A 422 20.14 -1.53 -17.57
N PHE A 423 19.26 -1.63 -16.57
CA PHE A 423 17.90 -1.11 -16.58
C PHE A 423 17.73 -0.08 -15.47
N TYR A 424 17.13 1.07 -15.81
CA TYR A 424 16.96 2.19 -14.88
C TYR A 424 15.51 2.32 -14.43
N TYR A 425 15.34 2.69 -13.17
CA TYR A 425 14.06 2.66 -12.46
C TYR A 425 13.77 3.98 -11.73
N SER A 426 12.50 4.37 -11.68
CA SER A 426 11.98 5.45 -10.83
C SER A 426 11.14 4.87 -9.70
N LEU A 427 11.29 5.39 -8.49
CA LEU A 427 10.51 4.96 -7.33
C LEU A 427 9.05 5.43 -7.41
N GLU A 428 8.10 4.52 -7.24
CA GLU A 428 6.67 4.80 -7.10
C GLU A 428 6.38 5.43 -5.72
N ARG A 429 5.58 6.49 -5.70
CA ARG A 429 5.09 7.17 -4.50
C ARG A 429 3.60 7.45 -4.62
N SER A 430 2.91 7.43 -3.48
CA SER A 430 1.51 7.80 -3.40
C SER A 430 1.36 9.30 -3.13
N VAL A 431 0.48 9.96 -3.87
CA VAL A 431 -0.11 11.24 -3.47
C VAL A 431 -1.43 10.94 -2.77
N THR A 432 -1.60 11.45 -1.56
CA THR A 432 -2.80 11.31 -0.73
C THR A 432 -3.36 12.71 -0.45
N VAL A 433 -4.62 12.92 -0.79
CA VAL A 433 -5.32 14.19 -0.57
C VAL A 433 -6.52 13.95 0.32
N ASN A 434 -6.49 14.50 1.52
CA ASN A 434 -7.56 14.42 2.52
C ASN A 434 -8.36 15.72 2.58
N TYR A 435 -9.61 15.60 3.04
CA TYR A 435 -10.53 16.71 3.24
C TYR A 435 -11.12 16.58 4.64
N TYR A 436 -10.83 17.54 5.51
CA TYR A 436 -11.21 17.53 6.92
C TYR A 436 -12.07 18.74 7.29
N ASP A 437 -12.91 18.59 8.31
CA ASP A 437 -13.47 19.73 9.02
C ASP A 437 -12.37 20.37 9.90
N ASN A 438 -12.25 21.69 9.81
CA ASN A 438 -11.25 22.52 10.46
C ASN A 438 -11.49 22.68 11.97
N ARG A 439 -12.72 22.45 12.45
CA ARG A 439 -13.14 22.60 13.84
C ARG A 439 -13.11 21.27 14.60
N THR A 440 -13.55 20.17 13.99
CA THR A 440 -13.57 18.84 14.63
C THR A 440 -12.39 17.94 14.25
N GLY A 441 -11.82 18.12 13.06
CA GLY A 441 -10.82 17.21 12.48
C GLY A 441 -11.39 16.00 11.75
N ASP A 442 -12.72 15.86 11.69
CA ASP A 442 -13.39 14.72 11.03
C ASP A 442 -13.23 14.76 9.51
N ARG A 443 -13.22 13.59 8.86
CA ARG A 443 -13.07 13.50 7.40
C ARG A 443 -14.41 13.71 6.68
N ILE A 444 -14.60 14.89 6.10
CA ILE A 444 -15.85 15.32 5.43
C ILE A 444 -16.01 14.83 3.98
N LYS A 445 -14.95 14.28 3.35
CA LYS A 445 -15.00 13.71 1.99
C LYS A 445 -13.95 12.62 1.82
N GLU A 446 -14.22 11.64 0.96
CA GLU A 446 -13.31 10.53 0.71
C GLU A 446 -11.90 10.97 0.29
N THR A 447 -10.88 10.30 0.84
CA THR A 447 -9.47 10.57 0.56
C THR A 447 -9.13 10.20 -0.89
N LYS A 448 -8.79 11.18 -1.73
CA LYS A 448 -8.27 10.95 -3.09
C LYS A 448 -6.85 10.39 -2.97
N LYS A 449 -6.60 9.20 -3.54
CA LYS A 449 -5.27 8.58 -3.59
C LYS A 449 -4.92 8.20 -5.02
N TYR A 450 -3.69 8.51 -5.43
CA TYR A 450 -3.14 8.07 -6.71
C TYR A 450 -1.63 7.87 -6.62
N LYS A 451 -1.05 7.32 -7.69
CA LYS A 451 0.36 6.94 -7.76
C LYS A 451 1.06 7.71 -8.87
N LYS A 452 2.30 8.10 -8.59
CA LYS A 452 3.23 8.77 -9.51
C LYS A 452 4.64 8.23 -9.28
N VAL A 453 5.53 8.36 -10.26
CA VAL A 453 6.94 7.99 -10.11
C VAL A 453 7.82 9.21 -9.85
N ARG A 454 8.94 8.99 -9.16
CA ARG A 454 9.94 10.03 -8.87
C ARG A 454 10.35 10.77 -10.16
N GLY A 455 10.29 12.11 -10.11
CA GLY A 455 10.54 13.02 -11.23
C GLY A 455 9.31 13.44 -12.03
N GLU A 456 8.12 12.84 -11.83
CA GLU A 456 6.88 13.40 -12.38
C GLU A 456 6.40 14.60 -11.56
N ASN A 457 5.70 15.53 -12.23
CA ASN A 457 5.01 16.63 -11.55
C ASN A 457 3.61 16.20 -11.06
N TYR A 458 3.16 16.84 -9.99
CA TYR A 458 1.81 16.75 -9.44
C TYR A 458 1.26 18.15 -9.14
N SER A 459 -0.07 18.29 -9.17
CA SER A 459 -0.77 19.52 -8.79
C SER A 459 -2.18 19.18 -8.34
N GLU A 460 -2.59 19.76 -7.23
CA GLU A 460 -3.92 19.66 -6.63
C GLU A 460 -4.47 21.06 -6.37
N LYS A 461 -5.78 21.13 -6.14
CA LYS A 461 -6.47 22.32 -5.60
C LYS A 461 -7.58 21.87 -4.67
N HIS A 462 -7.98 22.70 -3.71
CA HIS A 462 -9.15 22.41 -2.87
C HIS A 462 -10.43 22.40 -3.74
N PRO A 463 -11.22 21.30 -3.75
CA PRO A 463 -12.53 21.31 -4.40
C PRO A 463 -13.57 22.11 -3.59
N THR A 464 -14.67 22.50 -4.23
CA THR A 464 -15.90 22.87 -3.52
C THR A 464 -16.52 21.60 -2.91
N ILE A 465 -17.00 21.70 -1.67
CA ILE A 465 -17.69 20.61 -0.95
C ILE A 465 -19.04 21.15 -0.45
N LYS A 466 -20.09 20.33 -0.52
CA LYS A 466 -21.46 20.66 -0.07
C LYS A 466 -21.99 19.60 0.88
N ASP A 467 -22.90 20.02 1.75
CA ASP A 467 -23.56 19.22 2.78
C ASP A 467 -24.92 19.86 3.09
N GLY A 468 -26.00 19.23 2.60
CA GLY A 468 -27.33 19.82 2.57
C GLY A 468 -27.35 21.20 1.89
N GLU A 469 -27.88 22.20 2.60
CA GLU A 469 -27.92 23.60 2.16
C GLU A 469 -26.57 24.36 2.32
N TYR A 470 -25.55 23.72 2.90
CA TYR A 470 -24.26 24.36 3.18
C TYR A 470 -23.24 24.07 2.07
N THR A 471 -22.47 25.09 1.72
CA THR A 471 -21.21 24.92 1.01
C THR A 471 -20.09 25.13 2.02
N TYR A 472 -19.22 24.13 2.17
CA TYR A 472 -18.08 24.18 3.08
C TYR A 472 -17.09 25.24 2.61
N ARG A 473 -16.74 26.16 3.51
CA ARG A 473 -15.75 27.21 3.30
C ARG A 473 -14.35 26.60 3.45
N TYR A 474 -13.51 26.73 2.42
CA TYR A 474 -12.09 26.38 2.55
C TYR A 474 -11.38 27.33 3.54
N VAL A 475 -10.57 26.77 4.44
CA VAL A 475 -9.89 27.51 5.51
C VAL A 475 -8.38 27.53 5.33
N LYS A 476 -7.75 26.36 5.12
CA LYS A 476 -6.29 26.20 5.04
C LYS A 476 -5.89 24.87 4.42
N THR A 477 -4.69 24.82 3.86
CA THR A 477 -3.99 23.57 3.50
C THR A 477 -2.92 23.27 4.56
N THR A 478 -2.66 22.00 4.84
CA THR A 478 -1.57 21.53 5.71
C THR A 478 -0.96 20.24 5.17
N GLY A 479 0.27 19.91 5.59
CA GLY A 479 1.05 18.81 5.03
C GLY A 479 2.02 19.28 3.96
N ASP A 480 2.15 18.51 2.88
CA ASP A 480 2.99 18.86 1.73
C ASP A 480 2.36 19.97 0.86
N LYS A 481 3.19 20.58 -0.02
CA LYS A 481 2.73 21.61 -0.96
C LYS A 481 1.74 21.04 -1.98
N GLU A 482 0.75 21.86 -2.37
CA GLU A 482 -0.32 21.49 -3.31
C GLU A 482 0.18 21.14 -4.72
N SER A 483 1.36 21.61 -5.11
CA SER A 483 2.02 21.24 -6.37
C SER A 483 3.54 21.13 -6.21
N GLY A 484 4.16 20.36 -7.11
CA GLY A 484 5.61 20.14 -7.12
C GLY A 484 6.01 18.91 -7.95
N THR A 485 7.24 18.42 -7.72
CA THR A 485 7.79 17.23 -8.36
C THR A 485 7.95 16.10 -7.34
N ILE A 486 7.60 14.87 -7.70
CA ILE A 486 7.66 13.71 -6.80
C ILE A 486 9.11 13.35 -6.49
N GLY A 487 9.47 13.39 -5.20
CA GLY A 487 10.83 13.19 -4.70
C GLY A 487 11.06 11.87 -3.97
N GLY A 488 11.68 11.97 -2.78
CA GLY A 488 12.06 10.80 -1.97
C GLY A 488 10.94 10.20 -1.12
N LYS A 489 9.84 10.93 -0.85
CA LYS A 489 8.79 10.56 0.11
C LYS A 489 7.41 10.46 -0.57
N ASN A 490 6.43 9.87 0.13
CA ASN A 490 5.01 10.02 -0.25
C ASN A 490 4.56 11.47 0.01
N ILE A 491 3.53 11.92 -0.71
CA ILE A 491 2.95 13.26 -0.58
C ILE A 491 1.61 13.17 0.14
N VAL A 492 1.39 13.98 1.17
CA VAL A 492 0.14 14.07 1.94
C VAL A 492 -0.32 15.52 2.03
N ILE A 493 -1.41 15.85 1.33
CA ILE A 493 -2.04 17.17 1.31
C ILE A 493 -3.36 17.08 2.08
N ASN A 494 -3.57 17.95 3.06
CA ASN A 494 -4.76 17.96 3.90
C ASN A 494 -5.45 19.32 3.78
N TYR A 495 -6.59 19.35 3.08
CA TYR A 495 -7.45 20.53 2.98
C TYR A 495 -8.42 20.57 4.15
N HIS A 496 -8.49 21.71 4.84
CA HIS A 496 -9.38 21.95 5.98
C HIS A 496 -10.47 22.94 5.60
N TYR A 497 -11.71 22.63 5.97
CA TYR A 497 -12.90 23.41 5.66
C TYR A 497 -13.77 23.62 6.91
N ASP A 498 -14.65 24.61 6.93
CA ASP A 498 -15.73 24.67 7.93
C ASP A 498 -17.08 25.09 7.36
N LYS A 499 -18.14 24.81 8.13
CA LYS A 499 -19.46 25.43 7.99
C LYS A 499 -19.73 26.32 9.22
N PRO A 500 -20.75 27.20 9.17
CA PRO A 500 -21.17 27.97 10.34
C PRO A 500 -21.59 27.06 11.49
N LEU A 501 -21.31 27.44 12.74
CA LEU A 501 -21.63 26.67 13.93
C LEU A 501 -23.13 26.43 14.10
N ALA A 502 -23.92 27.48 13.81
CA ALA A 502 -25.36 27.46 13.96
C ALA A 502 -26.04 28.22 12.82
N LYS A 503 -27.28 27.84 12.55
CA LYS A 503 -28.24 28.60 11.74
C LYS A 503 -29.31 29.18 12.67
N LEU A 504 -29.65 30.44 12.44
CA LEU A 504 -30.47 31.27 13.33
C LEU A 504 -31.51 32.10 12.55
N SER A 505 -32.70 32.24 13.13
CA SER A 505 -33.78 33.11 12.69
C SER A 505 -34.48 33.72 13.90
N PHE A 506 -35.00 34.95 13.79
CA PHE A 506 -35.98 35.44 14.76
C PHE A 506 -37.37 34.95 14.39
N ASP A 507 -37.99 34.20 15.29
CA ASP A 507 -39.30 33.59 15.07
C ASP A 507 -40.40 34.54 15.55
N LYS A 508 -40.15 35.26 16.66
CA LYS A 508 -41.12 36.18 17.27
C LYS A 508 -40.47 37.26 18.13
N LEU A 509 -40.99 38.48 18.04
CA LEU A 509 -40.69 39.61 18.92
C LEU A 509 -42.00 40.06 19.58
N GLN A 510 -42.04 40.11 20.91
CA GLN A 510 -43.14 40.69 21.69
C GLN A 510 -42.63 41.88 22.51
N ILE A 511 -43.33 43.02 22.47
CA ILE A 511 -43.09 44.16 23.36
C ILE A 511 -44.35 44.43 24.16
N TYR A 512 -44.25 44.34 25.48
CA TYR A 512 -45.36 44.53 26.42
C TYR A 512 -45.43 45.97 26.90
N THR A 513 -46.65 46.50 27.01
CA THR A 513 -46.90 47.82 27.58
C THR A 513 -46.68 47.78 29.09
N ALA A 514 -46.08 48.83 29.63
CA ALA A 514 -45.86 49.02 31.06
C ALA A 514 -45.68 50.51 31.38
N GLN A 515 -45.78 50.86 32.66
CA GLN A 515 -45.36 52.16 33.18
C GLN A 515 -43.93 52.49 32.72
N TRP A 516 -43.71 53.69 32.19
CA TRP A 516 -42.45 54.06 31.53
C TRP A 516 -41.23 53.93 32.48
N GLU A 517 -41.39 54.32 33.75
CA GLU A 517 -40.38 54.21 34.81
C GLU A 517 -39.90 52.78 35.07
N LYS A 518 -40.81 51.81 34.91
CA LYS A 518 -40.51 50.38 35.12
C LYS A 518 -39.79 49.78 33.91
N GLY A 519 -39.91 50.39 32.74
CA GLY A 519 -39.34 49.94 31.47
C GLY A 519 -40.13 48.79 30.82
N LEU A 520 -40.28 48.84 29.49
CA LEU A 520 -41.14 47.90 28.75
C LEU A 520 -40.51 46.50 28.70
N PRO A 521 -41.21 45.43 29.15
CA PRO A 521 -40.75 44.05 28.97
C PRO A 521 -40.74 43.65 27.50
N VAL A 522 -39.68 42.96 27.08
CA VAL A 522 -39.51 42.46 25.71
C VAL A 522 -39.23 40.97 25.76
N LYS A 523 -39.93 40.18 24.95
CA LYS A 523 -39.66 38.74 24.78
C LYS A 523 -39.27 38.47 23.33
N VAL A 524 -38.12 37.85 23.14
CA VAL A 524 -37.59 37.44 21.84
C VAL A 524 -37.60 35.92 21.78
N PHE A 525 -38.09 35.38 20.68
CA PHE A 525 -38.11 33.96 20.36
C PHE A 525 -37.32 33.75 19.06
N LEU A 526 -36.47 32.74 19.04
CA LEU A 526 -35.57 32.44 17.93
C LEU A 526 -35.40 30.94 17.74
N SER A 527 -35.32 30.52 16.48
CA SER A 527 -34.91 29.16 16.15
C SER A 527 -33.39 29.08 16.08
N LYS A 528 -32.88 27.95 16.59
CA LYS A 528 -31.46 27.60 16.61
C LYS A 528 -31.28 26.16 16.18
N GLU A 529 -30.59 25.99 15.06
CA GLU A 529 -30.13 24.72 14.51
C GLU A 529 -28.60 24.69 14.67
N LEU A 530 -28.04 23.62 15.25
CA LEU A 530 -26.59 23.49 15.48
C LEU A 530 -25.99 22.51 14.47
N ASN A 531 -24.99 22.97 13.72
CA ASN A 531 -24.29 22.18 12.70
C ASN A 531 -23.18 21.28 13.26
N TYR A 532 -22.89 21.40 14.56
CA TYR A 532 -21.84 20.68 15.28
C TYR A 532 -22.31 20.37 16.72
N ASN A 533 -21.63 19.44 17.39
CA ASN A 533 -21.89 19.13 18.79
C ASN A 533 -21.58 20.33 19.72
N SER A 534 -22.43 20.56 20.72
CA SER A 534 -22.30 21.59 21.76
C SER A 534 -21.04 21.48 22.64
N SER A 535 -20.32 20.36 22.57
CA SER A 535 -19.02 20.14 23.21
C SER A 535 -17.83 20.77 22.46
N LEU A 536 -17.99 21.12 21.18
CA LEU A 536 -16.95 21.73 20.35
C LEU A 536 -16.48 23.06 20.96
N LYS A 537 -15.15 23.27 21.07
CA LYS A 537 -14.58 24.48 21.70
C LYS A 537 -15.12 25.78 21.10
N ASP A 538 -15.19 25.87 19.76
CA ASP A 538 -15.74 27.04 19.06
C ASP A 538 -17.18 27.39 19.48
N MET A 539 -17.99 26.43 19.95
CA MET A 539 -19.34 26.72 20.46
C MET A 539 -19.34 27.59 21.73
N ALA A 540 -18.26 27.54 22.52
CA ALA A 540 -18.05 28.40 23.69
C ALA A 540 -17.24 29.66 23.35
N ASP A 541 -16.30 29.59 22.40
CA ASP A 541 -15.45 30.73 22.04
C ASP A 541 -16.19 31.76 21.15
N LYS A 542 -17.02 31.32 20.19
CA LYS A 542 -17.70 32.21 19.23
C LYS A 542 -18.98 32.82 19.80
N LYS A 543 -19.13 34.14 19.63
CA LYS A 543 -20.21 34.94 20.23
C LYS A 543 -21.05 35.67 19.19
N ILE A 544 -22.29 35.96 19.58
CA ILE A 544 -23.30 36.72 18.83
C ILE A 544 -24.11 37.58 19.80
N THR A 545 -24.53 38.77 19.37
CA THR A 545 -25.32 39.71 20.18
C THR A 545 -26.70 39.91 19.60
N VAL A 546 -27.73 39.65 20.41
CA VAL A 546 -29.12 40.02 20.12
C VAL A 546 -29.33 41.41 20.71
N ALA A 547 -29.65 42.38 19.84
CA ALA A 547 -29.74 43.80 20.20
C ALA A 547 -31.04 44.42 19.73
N LEU A 548 -31.65 45.25 20.59
CA LEU A 548 -32.85 46.02 20.30
C LEU A 548 -32.49 47.51 20.17
N TYR A 549 -33.05 48.15 19.17
CA TYR A 549 -32.80 49.54 18.79
C TYR A 549 -34.10 50.35 18.79
N ARG A 550 -34.03 51.64 19.13
CA ARG A 550 -35.05 52.66 18.85
C ARG A 550 -34.47 53.56 17.76
N GLY A 551 -34.96 53.43 16.52
CA GLY A 551 -34.27 53.98 15.35
C GLY A 551 -32.83 53.46 15.25
N THR A 552 -31.85 54.36 15.23
CA THR A 552 -30.40 54.01 15.24
C THR A 552 -29.84 53.76 16.65
N THR A 553 -30.55 54.12 17.73
CA THR A 553 -30.03 54.04 19.10
C THR A 553 -30.24 52.65 19.68
N LYS A 554 -29.16 51.94 20.04
CA LYS A 554 -29.25 50.66 20.75
C LYS A 554 -29.75 50.87 22.17
N VAL A 555 -30.96 50.39 22.48
CA VAL A 555 -31.61 50.60 23.80
C VAL A 555 -31.32 49.48 24.80
N THR A 556 -31.12 48.24 24.33
CA THR A 556 -30.74 47.09 25.16
C THR A 556 -30.16 45.96 24.30
N SER A 557 -29.28 45.12 24.85
CA SER A 557 -28.69 43.99 24.11
C SER A 557 -28.15 42.92 25.04
N LYS A 558 -28.16 41.65 24.61
CA LYS A 558 -27.53 40.52 25.29
C LYS A 558 -26.61 39.76 24.34
N THR A 559 -25.42 39.41 24.80
CA THR A 559 -24.40 38.66 24.05
C THR A 559 -24.33 37.24 24.58
N TYR A 560 -24.29 36.26 23.68
CA TYR A 560 -24.28 34.83 23.99
C TYR A 560 -23.18 34.13 23.19
N THR A 561 -22.69 33.00 23.72
CA THR A 561 -21.95 32.02 22.92
C THR A 561 -22.91 31.18 22.06
N ALA A 562 -22.42 30.52 21.01
CA ALA A 562 -23.26 29.64 20.19
C ALA A 562 -23.90 28.50 21.02
N LYS A 563 -23.17 27.99 22.02
CA LYS A 563 -23.64 27.02 23.01
C LYS A 563 -24.81 27.56 23.83
N GLU A 564 -24.61 28.70 24.50
CA GLU A 564 -25.53 29.23 25.51
C GLU A 564 -26.76 29.96 24.95
N LEU A 565 -26.71 30.43 23.69
CA LEU A 565 -27.81 31.19 23.06
C LEU A 565 -29.15 30.44 23.19
N PRO A 566 -30.13 30.93 23.98
CA PRO A 566 -31.39 30.23 24.21
C PRO A 566 -32.41 30.53 23.12
N LYS A 567 -33.40 29.64 22.92
CA LYS A 567 -34.53 29.87 21.99
C LYS A 567 -35.50 30.97 22.44
N LYS A 568 -35.44 31.38 23.71
CA LYS A 568 -36.20 32.49 24.29
C LYS A 568 -35.26 33.41 25.07
N ILE A 569 -35.33 34.70 24.79
CA ILE A 569 -34.54 35.75 25.45
C ILE A 569 -35.50 36.82 25.99
N ASP A 570 -35.57 36.94 27.32
CA ASP A 570 -36.26 38.06 27.98
C ASP A 570 -35.33 39.28 28.10
N MET A 571 -35.83 40.44 27.72
CA MET A 571 -35.15 41.74 27.70
C MET A 571 -36.09 42.83 28.25
N ARG A 572 -35.56 44.05 28.43
CA ARG A 572 -36.35 45.22 28.85
C ARG A 572 -35.81 46.48 28.19
N ILE A 573 -36.69 47.36 27.74
CA ILE A 573 -36.35 48.72 27.29
C ILE A 573 -36.22 49.61 28.53
N PRO A 574 -35.04 50.20 28.83
CA PRO A 574 -34.85 51.02 30.03
C PRO A 574 -35.65 52.33 30.01
N ALA A 575 -36.10 52.77 31.20
CA ALA A 575 -36.90 53.99 31.40
C ALA A 575 -36.29 55.27 30.79
N LYS A 576 -34.96 55.39 30.76
CA LYS A 576 -34.24 56.53 30.14
C LYS A 576 -34.46 56.67 28.61
N TYR A 577 -35.14 55.72 27.98
CA TYR A 577 -35.55 55.77 26.57
C TYR A 577 -37.07 55.82 26.41
N LEU A 578 -37.81 56.21 27.45
CA LEU A 578 -39.27 56.19 27.52
C LEU A 578 -39.81 57.45 28.22
N LYS A 579 -41.12 57.68 28.11
CA LYS A 579 -41.90 58.67 28.86
C LYS A 579 -43.37 58.20 28.94
N VAL A 580 -44.22 58.88 29.70
CA VAL A 580 -45.67 58.63 29.71
C VAL A 580 -46.23 58.67 28.27
N ASN A 581 -47.08 57.71 27.91
CA ASN A 581 -47.73 57.60 26.60
C ASN A 581 -46.75 57.62 25.39
N ASP A 582 -45.49 57.21 25.58
CA ASP A 582 -44.51 57.11 24.51
C ASP A 582 -44.82 55.95 23.55
N LYS A 583 -44.80 56.24 22.25
CA LYS A 583 -44.85 55.24 21.18
C LYS A 583 -43.59 55.36 20.33
N ALA A 584 -42.94 54.24 20.04
CA ALA A 584 -41.85 54.19 19.06
C ALA A 584 -41.70 52.82 18.40
N LEU A 585 -41.23 52.81 17.16
CA LEU A 585 -40.80 51.60 16.48
C LEU A 585 -39.49 51.11 17.11
N TYR A 586 -39.48 49.86 17.58
CA TYR A 586 -38.30 49.16 18.06
C TYR A 586 -37.92 48.03 17.12
N THR A 587 -36.62 47.88 16.91
CA THR A 587 -36.04 46.99 15.90
C THR A 587 -35.02 46.06 16.52
N LEU A 588 -35.24 44.75 16.36
CA LEU A 588 -34.41 43.66 16.87
C LEU A 588 -33.47 43.17 15.77
N LYS A 589 -32.16 43.11 16.04
CA LYS A 589 -31.13 42.64 15.08
C LYS A 589 -30.13 41.68 15.73
N PHE A 590 -29.62 40.74 14.93
CA PHE A 590 -28.37 40.03 15.24
C PHE A 590 -27.17 40.91 14.90
N THR A 591 -26.21 41.02 15.82
CA THR A 591 -25.05 41.93 15.75
C THR A 591 -23.80 41.30 16.36
N ASN A 592 -22.63 41.89 16.12
CA ASN A 592 -21.33 41.47 16.69
C ASN A 592 -21.05 39.97 16.54
N PHE A 593 -21.18 39.45 15.31
CA PHE A 593 -20.92 38.04 14.97
C PHE A 593 -20.15 37.91 13.65
N ASN A 594 -19.48 36.78 13.46
CA ASN A 594 -18.79 36.43 12.22
C ASN A 594 -19.71 35.59 11.32
N LYS A 595 -19.89 36.00 10.06
CA LYS A 595 -20.72 35.29 9.08
C LYS A 595 -20.22 33.87 8.75
N ASN A 596 -18.95 33.59 9.03
CA ASN A 596 -18.38 32.24 8.91
C ASN A 596 -18.68 31.34 10.12
N ASP A 597 -19.08 31.93 11.25
CA ASP A 597 -19.43 31.21 12.49
C ASP A 597 -20.95 31.11 12.70
N PHE A 598 -21.77 32.01 12.14
CA PHE A 598 -23.23 31.97 12.23
C PHE A 598 -23.90 32.26 10.88
N LYS A 599 -24.82 31.38 10.45
CA LYS A 599 -25.73 31.61 9.32
C LYS A 599 -27.01 32.24 9.85
N ILE A 600 -27.31 33.47 9.47
CA ILE A 600 -28.60 34.10 9.78
C ILE A 600 -29.50 33.96 8.55
N ASP A 601 -30.76 33.57 8.73
CA ASP A 601 -31.75 33.65 7.65
C ASP A 601 -32.01 35.12 7.31
N ALA A 602 -31.88 35.50 6.04
CA ALA A 602 -32.05 36.88 5.60
C ALA A 602 -33.47 37.40 5.88
N ALA A 603 -34.51 36.57 5.66
CA ALA A 603 -35.91 36.95 5.82
C ALA A 603 -36.35 37.09 7.29
N ALA A 604 -35.57 36.52 8.21
CA ALA A 604 -35.80 36.56 9.66
C ALA A 604 -34.57 37.11 10.44
N SER A 605 -33.74 37.92 9.77
CA SER A 605 -32.53 38.53 10.36
C SER A 605 -32.82 39.75 11.25
N GLU A 606 -34.02 40.32 11.10
CA GLU A 606 -34.49 41.53 11.75
C GLU A 606 -36.01 41.47 11.95
N LEU A 607 -36.51 41.91 13.12
CA LEU A 607 -37.94 42.11 13.37
C LEU A 607 -38.16 43.51 13.96
N SER A 608 -39.18 44.22 13.48
CA SER A 608 -39.57 45.54 14.01
C SER A 608 -41.03 45.57 14.44
N THR A 609 -41.31 46.21 15.58
CA THR A 609 -42.67 46.41 16.10
C THR A 609 -42.74 47.65 17.00
N ASP A 610 -43.94 48.23 17.14
CA ASP A 610 -44.15 49.39 18.00
C ASP A 610 -44.14 49.00 19.48
N GLY A 611 -43.32 49.67 20.28
CA GLY A 611 -43.36 49.64 21.74
C GLY A 611 -44.18 50.81 22.26
N TYR A 612 -45.06 50.52 23.20
CA TYR A 612 -45.96 51.48 23.86
C TYR A 612 -45.63 51.55 25.35
N ALA A 613 -45.46 52.75 25.89
CA ALA A 613 -45.55 52.98 27.32
C ALA A 613 -47.01 53.21 27.74
N ALA A 614 -47.34 52.89 28.99
CA ALA A 614 -48.65 53.12 29.57
C ALA A 614 -49.07 54.59 29.35
N SER A 615 -50.32 54.79 28.92
CA SER A 615 -50.81 56.13 28.64
C SER A 615 -51.04 56.99 29.90
N GLU A 616 -51.26 56.35 31.06
CA GLU A 616 -51.46 56.96 32.40
C GLU A 616 -52.56 58.05 32.42
N LYS A 617 -53.43 58.02 31.41
CA LYS A 617 -54.42 59.05 31.10
C LYS A 617 -55.54 59.07 32.14
N THR A 618 -55.98 60.27 32.50
CA THR A 618 -57.23 60.47 33.25
C THR A 618 -58.34 60.75 32.25
N ILE A 619 -59.38 59.92 32.24
CA ILE A 619 -60.56 60.04 31.37
C ILE A 619 -61.65 60.75 32.17
N LYS A 620 -62.03 61.95 31.73
CA LYS A 620 -63.14 62.70 32.31
C LYS A 620 -64.42 62.43 31.53
N ALA A 621 -65.53 62.25 32.25
CA ALA A 621 -66.87 62.09 31.67
C ALA A 621 -67.93 62.74 32.57
N SER A 622 -69.19 62.78 32.13
CA SER A 622 -70.32 63.15 32.99
C SER A 622 -71.57 62.37 32.63
N SER A 623 -72.28 61.87 33.65
CA SER A 623 -73.55 61.15 33.46
C SER A 623 -74.69 62.03 32.96
N SER A 624 -74.58 63.37 33.08
CA SER A 624 -75.55 64.29 32.49
C SER A 624 -75.63 64.17 30.96
N ASN A 625 -74.48 63.96 30.31
CA ASN A 625 -74.29 64.14 28.86
C ASN A 625 -73.85 62.85 28.12
N GLY A 626 -73.49 61.78 28.82
CA GLY A 626 -73.04 60.51 28.23
C GLY A 626 -73.82 59.30 28.75
N LYS A 627 -73.85 58.22 27.98
CA LYS A 627 -74.46 56.94 28.38
C LYS A 627 -73.46 55.93 28.96
N GLU A 628 -72.18 56.07 28.60
CA GLU A 628 -71.13 55.10 28.84
C GLU A 628 -69.75 55.79 28.82
N LEU A 629 -68.81 55.32 29.64
CA LEU A 629 -67.39 55.62 29.53
C LEU A 629 -66.71 54.39 28.96
N SER A 630 -66.00 54.52 27.84
CA SER A 630 -65.19 53.44 27.26
C SER A 630 -63.77 53.89 26.91
N TYR A 631 -62.83 52.95 27.00
CA TYR A 631 -61.42 53.09 26.66
C TYR A 631 -60.90 51.85 25.93
N LYS A 632 -59.98 52.04 24.99
CA LYS A 632 -59.18 50.97 24.38
C LYS A 632 -57.72 51.37 24.33
N GLY A 633 -56.84 50.52 24.87
CA GLY A 633 -55.39 50.76 24.97
C GLY A 633 -54.58 49.57 24.46
N VAL A 634 -53.38 49.81 23.92
CA VAL A 634 -52.48 48.72 23.53
C VAL A 634 -51.83 48.14 24.79
N VAL A 635 -51.74 46.81 24.87
CA VAL A 635 -51.09 46.10 25.99
C VAL A 635 -49.89 45.25 25.56
N MET A 636 -49.84 44.82 24.31
CA MET A 636 -48.67 44.14 23.73
C MET A 636 -48.67 44.27 22.20
N THR A 637 -47.50 44.30 21.58
CA THR A 637 -47.35 44.08 20.13
C THR A 637 -46.50 42.86 19.86
N GLU A 638 -46.88 42.10 18.84
CA GLU A 638 -46.21 40.91 18.38
C GLU A 638 -45.84 41.02 16.90
N LYS A 639 -44.62 40.64 16.56
CA LYS A 639 -44.14 40.52 15.17
C LYS A 639 -43.49 39.15 14.97
N THR A 640 -43.89 38.44 13.94
CA THR A 640 -43.17 37.28 13.36
C THR A 640 -42.50 37.74 12.06
N PRO A 641 -41.69 36.94 11.33
CA PRO A 641 -41.22 37.34 10.00
C PRO A 641 -42.36 37.75 9.05
N THR A 642 -43.43 36.95 8.97
CA THR A 642 -44.52 37.12 7.99
C THR A 642 -45.68 38.00 8.48
N THR A 643 -46.01 37.99 9.77
CA THR A 643 -47.20 38.66 10.33
C THR A 643 -46.86 39.63 11.46
N GLY A 644 -47.84 40.44 11.86
CA GLY A 644 -47.79 41.25 13.07
C GLY A 644 -49.19 41.40 13.66
N LYS A 645 -49.28 41.51 14.99
CA LYS A 645 -50.54 41.67 15.73
C LYS A 645 -50.35 42.69 16.86
N VAL A 646 -51.34 43.55 17.04
CA VAL A 646 -51.47 44.43 18.20
C VAL A 646 -52.53 43.84 19.11
N TYR A 647 -52.24 43.80 20.40
CA TYR A 647 -53.14 43.28 21.44
C TYR A 647 -53.59 44.43 22.35
N TYR A 648 -54.84 44.39 22.77
CA TYR A 648 -55.48 45.48 23.50
C TYR A 648 -56.01 45.09 24.88
N GLU A 649 -56.29 46.12 25.68
CA GLU A 649 -57.28 46.08 26.74
C GLU A 649 -58.43 47.03 26.41
N THR A 650 -59.62 46.68 26.89
CA THR A 650 -60.83 47.49 26.87
C THR A 650 -61.30 47.71 28.29
N LEU A 651 -61.82 48.90 28.58
CA LEU A 651 -62.46 49.24 29.85
C LEU A 651 -63.73 50.01 29.53
N THR A 652 -64.86 49.54 30.03
CA THR A 652 -66.18 50.11 29.76
C THR A 652 -67.05 50.05 31.01
N PHE A 653 -67.76 51.13 31.33
CA PHE A 653 -68.86 51.11 32.32
C PHE A 653 -69.96 52.13 31.98
N PRO A 654 -71.24 51.83 32.30
CA PRO A 654 -72.36 52.71 32.01
C PRO A 654 -72.34 53.96 32.90
N LEU A 655 -72.83 55.08 32.37
CA LEU A 655 -72.93 56.36 33.08
C LEU A 655 -74.36 56.59 33.56
N ALA A 656 -74.75 55.84 34.61
CA ALA A 656 -76.04 56.03 35.27
C ALA A 656 -76.16 57.46 35.84
N LYS A 657 -77.34 58.09 35.74
CA LYS A 657 -77.63 59.33 36.47
C LYS A 657 -77.93 59.02 37.93
N ILE A 658 -77.82 60.03 38.79
CA ILE A 658 -78.33 59.97 40.17
C ILE A 658 -79.78 60.43 40.12
N GLU A 659 -80.70 59.68 40.73
CA GLU A 659 -82.09 60.12 40.90
C GLU A 659 -82.15 61.27 41.92
N LYS A 660 -82.97 62.29 41.63
CA LYS A 660 -83.20 63.37 42.58
C LYS A 660 -83.83 62.83 43.88
N LYS A 661 -83.43 63.38 45.02
CA LYS A 661 -83.79 62.86 46.35
C LYS A 661 -84.31 63.94 47.29
N LYS A 662 -85.03 63.54 48.34
CA LYS A 662 -85.22 64.37 49.52
C LYS A 662 -83.93 64.34 50.37
N THR A 663 -83.68 65.34 51.21
CA THR A 663 -82.66 65.24 52.27
C THR A 663 -82.90 64.00 53.14
N GLY A 664 -81.90 63.41 53.79
CA GLY A 664 -82.13 62.24 54.67
C GLY A 664 -82.42 60.90 53.99
N TYR A 665 -82.84 60.87 52.72
CA TYR A 665 -83.18 59.63 52.02
C TYR A 665 -81.94 59.02 51.35
N GLY A 666 -81.66 57.76 51.65
CA GLY A 666 -80.52 57.05 51.08
C GLY A 666 -80.60 56.84 49.57
N THR A 667 -79.52 57.20 48.88
CA THR A 667 -79.31 57.07 47.43
C THR A 667 -78.30 55.96 47.13
N LYS A 668 -78.66 54.98 46.29
CA LYS A 668 -77.72 53.94 45.83
C LYS A 668 -76.72 54.51 44.82
N ARG A 669 -75.50 53.96 44.79
CA ARG A 669 -74.54 54.18 43.71
C ARG A 669 -73.73 52.91 43.46
N GLU A 670 -73.68 52.50 42.20
CA GLU A 670 -72.97 51.31 41.73
C GLU A 670 -72.17 51.62 40.44
N ILE A 671 -71.17 50.79 40.14
CA ILE A 671 -70.32 50.86 38.93
C ILE A 671 -70.20 49.46 38.35
N ASP A 672 -70.88 49.21 37.22
CA ASP A 672 -70.74 47.97 36.43
C ASP A 672 -69.53 48.07 35.49
N LEU A 673 -68.36 47.68 35.98
CA LEU A 673 -67.11 47.69 35.22
C LEU A 673 -66.93 46.39 34.43
N LEU A 674 -67.02 46.50 33.10
CA LEU A 674 -66.48 45.51 32.16
C LEU A 674 -65.03 45.89 31.82
N TYR A 675 -64.11 44.96 32.02
CA TYR A 675 -62.72 45.08 31.55
C TYR A 675 -62.27 43.80 30.85
N GLU A 676 -61.70 43.94 29.66
CA GLU A 676 -61.13 42.83 28.90
C GLU A 676 -59.65 43.07 28.60
N ASN A 677 -58.86 42.01 28.53
CA ASN A 677 -57.43 42.08 28.24
C ASN A 677 -57.00 40.90 27.37
N GLU A 678 -56.64 41.17 26.11
CA GLU A 678 -56.36 40.18 25.07
C GLU A 678 -55.08 39.33 25.31
N ILE A 679 -54.32 39.61 26.39
CA ILE A 679 -53.16 38.82 26.85
C ILE A 679 -53.33 38.23 28.25
N GLY A 680 -54.52 38.31 28.84
CA GLY A 680 -54.85 37.66 30.11
C GLY A 680 -54.34 38.39 31.36
N SER A 681 -54.11 39.71 31.29
CA SER A 681 -53.65 40.51 32.44
C SER A 681 -54.78 40.76 33.44
N SER A 682 -54.54 40.43 34.70
CA SER A 682 -55.49 40.67 35.80
C SER A 682 -55.61 42.15 36.19
N ILE A 683 -56.80 42.55 36.63
CA ILE A 683 -57.08 43.88 37.18
C ILE A 683 -57.59 43.77 38.63
N LYS A 684 -57.27 44.77 39.45
CA LYS A 684 -57.97 45.03 40.73
C LYS A 684 -58.14 46.56 40.87
N PRO A 685 -59.25 47.11 40.35
CA PRO A 685 -59.49 48.55 40.39
C PRO A 685 -59.91 49.00 41.79
N SER A 686 -60.09 50.31 41.97
CA SER A 686 -60.60 50.90 43.20
C SER A 686 -61.16 52.28 42.87
N PHE A 687 -62.39 52.52 43.32
CA PHE A 687 -63.13 53.76 43.11
C PHE A 687 -63.40 54.44 44.45
N ASP A 688 -63.39 55.77 44.43
CA ASP A 688 -63.78 56.61 45.55
C ASP A 688 -64.90 57.56 45.05
N PHE A 689 -66.03 57.58 45.73
CA PHE A 689 -67.14 58.51 45.50
C PHE A 689 -66.87 59.80 46.29
N GLU A 690 -66.60 60.88 45.57
CA GLU A 690 -66.33 62.22 46.08
C GLU A 690 -67.63 63.01 46.21
N VAL A 691 -67.91 63.50 47.41
CA VAL A 691 -69.07 64.34 47.74
C VAL A 691 -68.63 65.55 48.56
N PRO A 692 -69.33 66.69 48.50
CA PRO A 692 -69.09 67.81 49.41
C PRO A 692 -69.23 67.37 50.87
N THR A 693 -68.27 67.72 51.73
CA THR A 693 -68.21 67.26 53.13
C THR A 693 -69.46 67.66 53.92
N ARG A 694 -70.12 68.78 53.57
CA ARG A 694 -71.39 69.20 54.19
C ARG A 694 -72.58 68.25 53.93
N LEU A 695 -72.46 67.33 52.98
CA LEU A 695 -73.44 66.26 52.73
C LEU A 695 -73.10 64.93 53.42
N VAL A 696 -72.03 64.87 54.20
CA VAL A 696 -71.67 63.67 54.98
C VAL A 696 -72.13 63.84 56.42
N ASP A 697 -72.79 62.82 56.97
CA ASP A 697 -73.18 62.82 58.37
C ASP A 697 -71.97 62.87 59.32
N SER A 698 -72.11 63.61 60.42
CA SER A 698 -71.03 63.88 61.37
C SER A 698 -70.51 62.64 62.11
N TYR A 699 -71.25 61.53 62.13
CA TYR A 699 -70.82 60.28 62.75
C TYR A 699 -69.90 59.45 61.84
N LEU A 700 -69.96 59.66 60.52
CA LEU A 700 -69.16 58.95 59.51
C LEU A 700 -67.81 59.64 59.25
N SER A 701 -66.71 58.89 59.39
CA SER A 701 -65.34 59.41 59.21
C SER A 701 -64.73 58.98 57.87
N TYR A 702 -64.92 59.81 56.83
CA TYR A 702 -64.31 59.61 55.50
C TYR A 702 -63.07 60.47 55.28
N LYS A 703 -62.21 60.04 54.34
CA LYS A 703 -60.98 60.75 53.99
C LYS A 703 -61.31 62.06 53.26
N LYS A 704 -60.87 63.21 53.78
CA LYS A 704 -61.11 64.52 53.15
C LYS A 704 -60.12 64.82 52.01
N SER A 705 -60.55 65.67 51.08
CA SER A 705 -59.84 66.14 49.89
C SER A 705 -60.28 67.59 49.59
N GLY A 706 -59.74 68.55 50.32
CA GLY A 706 -60.31 69.90 50.39
C GLY A 706 -61.67 69.86 51.10
N ASP A 707 -62.65 70.59 50.59
CA ASP A 707 -64.02 70.62 51.12
C ASP A 707 -64.84 69.37 50.79
N ASN A 708 -64.27 68.39 50.08
CA ASN A 708 -64.92 67.12 49.73
C ASN A 708 -64.48 65.94 50.62
N SER A 709 -65.39 64.99 50.83
CA SER A 709 -65.15 63.68 51.43
C SER A 709 -65.05 62.61 50.33
N MET A 710 -64.07 61.72 50.47
CA MET A 710 -63.83 60.58 49.57
C MET A 710 -64.33 59.29 50.23
N ILE A 711 -65.42 58.73 49.71
CA ILE A 711 -66.03 57.48 50.18
C ILE A 711 -65.51 56.33 49.29
N THR A 712 -64.57 55.52 49.78
CA THR A 712 -64.06 54.37 49.02
C THR A 712 -65.18 53.34 48.81
N MET A 713 -65.39 52.96 47.55
CA MET A 713 -66.41 51.99 47.14
C MET A 713 -65.88 50.56 47.26
N GLU A 714 -66.77 49.64 47.62
CA GLU A 714 -66.46 48.23 47.88
C GLU A 714 -66.84 47.35 46.68
N GLN A 715 -66.00 46.38 46.35
CA GLN A 715 -66.28 45.44 45.26
C GLN A 715 -67.23 44.32 45.75
N THR A 716 -68.52 44.42 45.45
CA THR A 716 -69.55 43.47 45.90
C THR A 716 -69.71 42.27 44.98
N LYS A 717 -69.31 42.37 43.71
CA LYS A 717 -69.33 41.27 42.73
C LYS A 717 -68.08 41.28 41.86
N ALA A 718 -67.55 40.10 41.56
CA ALA A 718 -66.49 39.91 40.59
C ALA A 718 -66.67 38.59 39.83
N THR A 719 -66.83 38.66 38.52
CA THR A 719 -66.94 37.49 37.64
C THR A 719 -65.76 37.48 36.68
N ASN A 720 -64.88 36.48 36.84
CA ASN A 720 -63.62 36.41 36.11
C ASN A 720 -63.69 35.28 35.08
N LYS A 721 -63.89 35.62 33.80
CA LYS A 721 -63.99 34.68 32.68
C LYS A 721 -62.67 34.66 31.92
N LYS A 722 -62.27 33.49 31.40
CA LYS A 722 -61.11 33.36 30.51
C LYS A 722 -61.55 32.74 29.18
N GLN A 723 -61.25 33.44 28.08
CA GLN A 723 -61.61 33.04 26.72
C GLN A 723 -60.31 32.91 25.90
N GLY A 724 -59.75 31.71 25.87
CA GLY A 724 -58.43 31.47 25.28
C GLY A 724 -57.32 32.19 26.06
N GLU A 725 -56.61 33.11 25.41
CA GLU A 725 -55.63 33.99 26.08
C GLU A 725 -56.30 35.23 26.73
N THR A 726 -57.49 35.64 26.28
CA THR A 726 -58.19 36.82 26.78
C THR A 726 -58.77 36.57 28.18
N SER A 727 -58.61 37.55 29.08
CA SER A 727 -59.36 37.61 30.34
C SER A 727 -60.44 38.68 30.27
N VAL A 728 -61.64 38.36 30.76
CA VAL A 728 -62.80 39.24 30.86
C VAL A 728 -63.24 39.31 32.31
N TYR A 729 -63.44 40.52 32.81
CA TYR A 729 -63.79 40.82 34.19
C TYR A 729 -65.09 41.62 34.22
N ASP A 730 -66.17 41.02 34.75
CA ASP A 730 -67.40 41.73 35.10
C ASP A 730 -67.36 42.05 36.60
N LEU A 731 -67.10 43.30 36.96
CA LEU A 731 -66.90 43.75 38.35
C LEU A 731 -67.97 44.78 38.74
N VAL A 732 -68.56 44.63 39.92
CA VAL A 732 -69.48 45.65 40.48
C VAL A 732 -68.86 46.25 41.74
N TYR A 733 -68.84 47.58 41.78
CA TYR A 733 -68.46 48.36 42.95
C TYR A 733 -69.66 49.16 43.45
N GLU A 734 -69.99 49.02 44.73
CA GLU A 734 -71.07 49.75 45.40
C GLU A 734 -70.51 50.65 46.50
N LEU A 735 -71.33 51.56 47.02
CA LEU A 735 -71.03 52.27 48.27
C LEU A 735 -70.84 51.27 49.44
N PRO A 736 -70.04 51.63 50.47
CA PRO A 736 -69.92 50.81 51.67
C PRO A 736 -71.29 50.62 52.34
N HIS A 737 -71.43 49.53 53.09
CA HIS A 737 -72.60 49.32 53.93
C HIS A 737 -72.55 50.25 55.15
N ILE A 738 -73.73 50.68 55.60
CA ILE A 738 -73.91 51.57 56.74
C ILE A 738 -75.09 51.13 57.60
N ASN A 739 -74.97 51.41 58.90
CA ASN A 739 -75.92 51.07 59.94
C ASN A 739 -76.54 52.37 60.45
N VAL A 740 -77.87 52.41 60.58
CA VAL A 740 -78.61 53.58 61.05
C VAL A 740 -79.06 53.33 62.48
N GLU A 741 -78.81 54.27 63.39
CA GLU A 741 -79.25 54.17 64.78
C GLU A 741 -80.75 54.49 64.92
N ARG A 742 -81.55 53.52 65.41
CA ARG A 742 -83.03 53.50 65.31
C ARG A 742 -83.72 54.76 65.83
N HIS A 743 -83.18 55.38 66.89
CA HIS A 743 -83.84 56.47 67.60
C HIS A 743 -83.34 57.87 67.19
N THR A 744 -82.19 57.96 66.54
CA THR A 744 -81.48 59.23 66.27
C THR A 744 -81.28 59.51 64.78
N GLY A 745 -81.25 58.46 63.95
CA GLY A 745 -80.84 58.55 62.55
C GLY A 745 -79.32 58.62 62.34
N ASN A 746 -78.50 58.58 63.41
CA ASN A 746 -77.04 58.64 63.32
C ASN A 746 -76.49 57.48 62.45
N LEU A 747 -75.45 57.76 61.66
CA LEU A 747 -74.91 56.81 60.69
C LEU A 747 -73.55 56.24 61.11
N PHE A 748 -73.43 54.91 61.09
CA PHE A 748 -72.20 54.19 61.49
C PHE A 748 -71.76 53.22 60.39
N SER A 749 -70.48 53.30 60.00
CA SER A 749 -69.87 52.30 59.12
C SER A 749 -69.67 50.96 59.84
N ASP A 750 -69.61 49.85 59.11
CA ASP A 750 -69.40 48.51 59.70
C ASP A 750 -68.13 48.43 60.57
N GLN A 751 -67.07 49.17 60.21
CA GLN A 751 -65.86 49.24 61.02
C GLN A 751 -66.14 49.86 62.40
N GLN A 752 -66.92 50.94 62.48
CA GLN A 752 -67.30 51.57 63.75
C GLN A 752 -68.18 50.66 64.61
N VAL A 753 -69.06 49.85 63.99
CA VAL A 753 -69.88 48.87 64.71
C VAL A 753 -69.02 47.73 65.27
N ASN A 754 -68.09 47.20 64.46
CA ASN A 754 -67.14 46.17 64.88
C ASN A 754 -66.20 46.66 66.00
N ASP A 755 -65.71 47.90 65.89
CA ASP A 755 -64.84 48.55 66.89
C ASP A 755 -65.59 49.04 68.14
N LYS A 756 -66.92 48.94 68.16
CA LYS A 756 -67.82 49.40 69.24
C LYS A 756 -67.64 50.88 69.56
N ASP A 757 -67.80 51.72 68.54
CA ASP A 757 -67.81 53.18 68.63
C ASP A 757 -68.74 53.65 69.77
N LYS A 758 -68.15 54.31 70.78
CA LYS A 758 -68.82 54.71 72.03
C LYS A 758 -69.99 55.68 71.85
N ARG A 759 -70.18 56.19 70.63
CA ARG A 759 -71.30 57.06 70.27
C ARG A 759 -72.58 56.28 69.94
N ILE A 760 -72.47 54.97 69.66
CA ILE A 760 -73.62 54.08 69.49
C ILE A 760 -74.30 53.90 70.86
N SER A 761 -75.54 54.35 70.95
CA SER A 761 -76.35 54.39 72.18
C SER A 761 -77.63 53.55 72.08
N TYR A 762 -78.10 53.26 70.87
CA TYR A 762 -79.33 52.51 70.61
C TYR A 762 -79.13 51.36 69.61
N GLU A 763 -80.20 50.57 69.41
CA GLU A 763 -80.27 49.52 68.39
C GLU A 763 -79.98 50.09 66.98
N LEU A 764 -79.21 49.35 66.19
CA LEU A 764 -78.90 49.67 64.81
C LEU A 764 -79.80 48.90 63.84
N ILE A 765 -80.21 49.54 62.74
CA ILE A 765 -80.92 48.94 61.61
C ILE A 765 -80.08 48.99 60.32
N ASP A 766 -80.34 48.04 59.41
CA ASP A 766 -79.72 47.96 58.09
C ASP A 766 -80.05 49.21 57.25
N GLY A 767 -79.03 50.04 57.00
CA GLY A 767 -79.10 51.18 56.09
C GLY A 767 -78.78 50.82 54.64
N GLY A 768 -78.23 49.63 54.40
CA GLY A 768 -77.82 49.14 53.09
C GLY A 768 -76.64 49.92 52.49
N ARG A 769 -76.36 49.62 51.22
CA ARG A 769 -75.30 50.28 50.43
C ARG A 769 -75.80 51.56 49.78
N LYS A 770 -75.94 52.62 50.58
CA LYS A 770 -76.48 53.91 50.14
C LYS A 770 -75.73 55.10 50.73
N PHE A 771 -75.70 56.21 50.01
CA PHE A 771 -75.30 57.52 50.50
C PHE A 771 -76.53 58.24 51.06
N TYR A 772 -76.54 58.53 52.35
CA TYR A 772 -77.57 59.33 53.02
C TYR A 772 -76.98 60.73 53.27
N THR A 773 -77.73 61.77 52.91
CA THR A 773 -77.39 63.15 53.28
C THR A 773 -78.01 63.49 54.64
N PRO A 774 -77.39 64.34 55.47
CA PRO A 774 -78.02 64.87 56.68
C PRO A 774 -79.41 65.42 56.40
N ILE A 775 -80.37 65.16 57.29
CA ILE A 775 -81.76 65.60 57.12
C ILE A 775 -81.89 67.12 56.98
N TRP A 776 -80.96 67.87 57.56
CA TRP A 776 -80.85 69.33 57.55
C TRP A 776 -79.95 69.90 56.43
N SER A 777 -79.69 69.14 55.36
CA SER A 777 -78.89 69.63 54.22
C SER A 777 -79.62 70.71 53.42
N ASP A 778 -78.91 71.72 52.90
CA ASP A 778 -79.52 72.72 52.02
C ASP A 778 -80.10 72.06 50.75
N LEU A 779 -81.26 72.53 50.28
CA LEU A 779 -81.81 72.11 48.99
C LEU A 779 -81.02 72.69 47.82
N GLY A 780 -80.92 71.94 46.72
CA GLY A 780 -80.23 72.38 45.51
C GLY A 780 -79.45 71.30 44.79
N ASN A 781 -78.56 71.73 43.90
CA ASN A 781 -77.77 70.86 43.03
C ASN A 781 -76.32 70.76 43.54
N TYR A 782 -75.84 69.53 43.68
CA TYR A 782 -74.53 69.21 44.21
C TYR A 782 -73.71 68.41 43.20
N GLU A 783 -72.51 68.90 42.89
CA GLU A 783 -71.54 68.15 42.10
C GLU A 783 -70.94 67.02 42.95
N THR A 784 -71.00 65.80 42.45
CA THR A 784 -70.36 64.60 43.02
C THR A 784 -69.51 63.93 41.95
N LYS A 785 -68.50 63.14 42.33
CA LYS A 785 -67.61 62.50 41.36
C LYS A 785 -67.28 61.06 41.71
N ILE A 786 -67.26 60.20 40.70
CA ILE A 786 -66.64 58.87 40.80
C ILE A 786 -65.20 58.99 40.29
N LYS A 787 -64.22 58.83 41.18
CA LYS A 787 -62.78 58.88 40.86
C LYS A 787 -62.16 57.49 41.02
N SER A 788 -61.40 57.04 40.03
CA SER A 788 -60.64 55.79 40.14
C SER A 788 -59.17 56.03 40.51
N LYS A 789 -58.59 55.05 41.20
CA LYS A 789 -57.13 54.83 41.23
C LYS A 789 -56.67 54.26 39.87
N PRO A 790 -55.37 54.26 39.51
CA PRO A 790 -54.92 53.77 38.20
C PRO A 790 -55.28 52.30 37.93
N MET A 791 -55.79 52.01 36.73
CA MET A 791 -56.42 50.74 36.34
C MET A 791 -55.82 50.18 35.03
N GLY A 792 -55.82 48.84 34.89
CA GLY A 792 -55.32 48.15 33.70
C GLY A 792 -53.81 48.29 33.48
N VAL A 793 -53.33 47.83 32.32
CA VAL A 793 -51.92 47.88 31.90
C VAL A 793 -51.50 49.31 31.54
N ASN A 794 -52.43 50.11 30.98
CA ASN A 794 -52.22 51.52 30.65
C ASN A 794 -52.37 52.47 31.83
N LEU A 795 -52.67 51.97 33.04
CA LEU A 795 -52.78 52.76 34.28
C LEU A 795 -53.77 53.93 34.18
N ILE A 796 -54.92 53.66 33.54
CA ILE A 796 -56.00 54.63 33.33
C ILE A 796 -56.65 55.03 34.64
N LYS A 797 -56.91 56.32 34.81
CA LYS A 797 -57.81 56.84 35.85
C LYS A 797 -59.12 57.31 35.21
N THR A 798 -60.24 57.18 35.90
CA THR A 798 -61.50 57.82 35.50
C THR A 798 -61.93 58.87 36.51
N GLU A 799 -62.59 59.91 36.02
CA GLU A 799 -63.24 60.96 36.80
C GLU A 799 -64.59 61.28 36.15
N VAL A 800 -65.65 60.66 36.66
CA VAL A 800 -67.02 60.89 36.18
C VAL A 800 -67.65 61.94 37.07
N THR A 801 -68.16 63.03 36.48
CA THR A 801 -68.87 64.11 37.18
C THR A 801 -70.37 63.90 37.11
N GLU A 802 -71.02 63.91 38.26
CA GLU A 802 -72.40 63.53 38.48
C GLU A 802 -73.10 64.61 39.31
N GLN A 803 -74.43 64.67 39.24
CA GLN A 803 -75.22 65.73 39.86
C GLN A 803 -76.27 65.09 40.79
N LEU A 804 -76.16 65.38 42.09
CA LEU A 804 -77.16 65.04 43.10
C LEU A 804 -78.07 66.26 43.29
N GLU A 805 -79.35 66.11 42.93
CA GLU A 805 -80.40 67.10 43.18
C GLU A 805 -81.11 66.76 44.50
N LEU A 806 -80.98 67.61 45.52
CA LEU A 806 -81.80 67.58 46.73
C LEU A 806 -82.98 68.53 46.51
N TYR A 807 -84.14 67.97 46.16
CA TYR A 807 -85.28 68.75 45.65
C TYR A 807 -86.34 69.09 46.69
N ALA A 808 -86.32 68.43 47.85
CA ALA A 808 -87.24 68.63 48.97
C ALA A 808 -86.60 68.10 50.26
N SER A 809 -87.20 68.40 51.41
CA SER A 809 -86.65 68.11 52.73
C SER A 809 -87.36 66.90 53.37
N MET A 810 -86.63 66.07 54.12
CA MET A 810 -87.26 65.04 54.97
C MET A 810 -88.10 65.66 56.09
N TYR A 811 -87.70 66.83 56.60
CA TYR A 811 -88.53 67.63 57.48
C TYR A 811 -88.70 69.05 56.92
N ALA A 812 -89.92 69.57 56.91
CA ALA A 812 -90.22 70.92 56.46
C ALA A 812 -90.17 71.92 57.62
N HIS A 813 -89.56 73.07 57.39
CA HIS A 813 -89.84 74.28 58.16
C HIS A 813 -91.11 74.98 57.61
N MET A 814 -91.76 75.82 58.41
CA MET A 814 -93.01 76.52 58.03
C MET A 814 -92.86 77.45 56.81
N ASP A 815 -91.64 77.88 56.48
CA ASP A 815 -91.29 78.73 55.34
C ASP A 815 -90.69 77.94 54.16
N SER A 816 -90.79 76.60 54.19
CA SER A 816 -90.27 75.74 53.12
C SER A 816 -90.89 76.06 51.76
N LYS A 817 -90.04 76.35 50.78
CA LYS A 817 -90.42 76.56 49.37
C LYS A 817 -90.84 75.26 48.66
N THR A 818 -90.72 74.13 49.33
CA THR A 818 -91.02 72.78 48.83
C THR A 818 -92.00 72.05 49.74
N ILE A 819 -92.77 72.76 50.56
CA ILE A 819 -93.66 72.19 51.59
C ILE A 819 -94.63 71.11 51.05
N ASP A 820 -95.14 71.27 49.82
CA ASP A 820 -96.00 70.27 49.14
C ASP A 820 -95.26 69.00 48.67
N GLN A 821 -93.92 68.99 48.80
CA GLN A 821 -93.02 67.93 48.34
C GLN A 821 -92.07 67.42 49.45
N ASP A 822 -92.02 68.05 50.61
CA ASP A 822 -91.27 67.60 51.79
C ASP A 822 -91.93 66.32 52.38
N GLU A 823 -91.36 65.64 53.37
CA GLU A 823 -91.98 64.44 53.98
C GLU A 823 -92.73 64.72 55.29
N VAL A 824 -92.11 65.42 56.25
CA VAL A 824 -92.68 65.64 57.60
C VAL A 824 -92.70 67.13 57.94
N LEU A 825 -93.89 67.72 58.09
CA LEU A 825 -93.99 69.12 58.52
C LEU A 825 -93.72 69.29 60.03
N LEU A 826 -92.61 69.93 60.39
CA LEU A 826 -92.34 70.33 61.77
C LEU A 826 -92.96 71.70 62.04
N LYS A 827 -94.17 71.69 62.59
CA LYS A 827 -94.87 72.90 63.04
C LYS A 827 -94.64 73.10 64.55
N PRO A 828 -94.09 74.24 65.01
CA PRO A 828 -94.08 74.58 66.42
C PRO A 828 -95.50 74.77 66.95
N VAL A 829 -95.72 74.29 68.17
CA VAL A 829 -97.01 74.29 68.89
C VAL A 829 -96.87 75.09 70.18
N TYR A 830 -97.90 75.80 70.62
CA TYR A 830 -97.85 76.53 71.89
C TYR A 830 -98.11 75.57 73.05
N ALA A 831 -97.25 75.54 74.07
CA ALA A 831 -97.42 74.63 75.21
C ALA A 831 -98.77 74.79 75.95
N SER A 832 -99.37 75.99 75.91
CA SER A 832 -100.68 76.29 76.50
C SER A 832 -101.89 75.91 75.62
N ASP A 833 -101.68 75.78 74.31
CA ASP A 833 -102.68 75.33 73.33
C ASP A 833 -101.93 74.78 72.10
N PRO A 834 -101.60 73.47 72.08
CA PRO A 834 -100.77 72.94 71.01
C PRO A 834 -101.47 72.94 69.64
N PHE A 835 -102.79 72.84 69.63
CA PHE A 835 -103.59 72.62 68.43
C PHE A 835 -104.83 73.54 68.40
N PRO A 836 -104.65 74.87 68.27
CA PRO A 836 -105.74 75.86 68.35
C PRO A 836 -106.80 75.72 67.25
N ASN A 837 -106.49 74.97 66.19
CA ASN A 837 -107.40 74.67 65.07
C ASN A 837 -108.08 73.29 65.20
N GLY A 838 -107.98 72.64 66.36
CA GLY A 838 -108.39 71.26 66.59
C GLY A 838 -107.24 70.25 66.43
N LEU A 839 -107.41 69.08 67.05
CA LEU A 839 -106.44 67.98 67.01
C LEU A 839 -106.11 67.56 65.57
N PRO A 840 -104.83 67.28 65.24
CA PRO A 840 -104.47 66.72 63.94
C PRO A 840 -105.12 65.36 63.72
N GLU A 841 -105.36 65.01 62.45
CA GLU A 841 -106.00 63.74 62.11
C GLU A 841 -105.19 62.53 62.63
N GLY A 842 -105.88 61.59 63.28
CA GLY A 842 -105.27 60.42 63.92
C GLY A 842 -104.71 60.64 65.32
N TRP A 843 -104.60 61.88 65.83
CA TRP A 843 -104.09 62.14 67.18
C TRP A 843 -105.15 61.91 68.25
N THR A 844 -104.75 61.32 69.38
CA THR A 844 -105.65 61.05 70.52
C THR A 844 -105.47 62.09 71.64
N LYS A 845 -106.42 62.08 72.59
CA LYS A 845 -106.34 62.88 73.83
C LYS A 845 -105.05 62.60 74.62
N LYS A 846 -104.56 61.36 74.61
CA LYS A 846 -103.31 60.95 75.28
C LYS A 846 -102.09 61.61 74.66
N ASP A 847 -102.08 61.80 73.35
CA ASP A 847 -100.94 62.39 72.62
C ASP A 847 -100.89 63.91 72.84
N LEU A 848 -102.06 64.56 72.96
CA LEU A 848 -102.17 65.93 73.43
C LEU A 848 -101.68 66.10 74.87
N ASP A 849 -102.13 65.23 75.78
CA ASP A 849 -101.72 65.29 77.18
C ASP A 849 -100.21 64.99 77.36
N TRP A 850 -99.61 64.22 76.45
CA TRP A 850 -98.15 64.03 76.36
C TRP A 850 -97.42 65.29 75.85
N VAL A 851 -97.94 65.98 74.83
CA VAL A 851 -97.37 67.26 74.35
C VAL A 851 -97.48 68.38 75.39
N MET A 852 -98.52 68.39 76.22
CA MET A 852 -98.70 69.40 77.28
C MET A 852 -97.97 69.08 78.60
N SER A 853 -97.25 67.96 78.70
CA SER A 853 -96.55 67.52 79.93
C SER A 853 -95.02 67.47 79.80
N ASN A 854 -94.47 68.00 78.70
CA ASN A 854 -93.04 68.19 78.45
C ASN A 854 -92.75 69.67 78.08
#